data_AF-A0A3M6VVN6-F1
#
_entry.id   AF-A0A3M6VVN6-F1
#
_cell.length_a   1.000
_cell.length_b   1.000
_cell.length_c   1.000
_cell.angle_alpha   90.00
_cell.angle_beta   90.00
_cell.angle_gamma   90.00
#
_symmetry.space_group_name_H-M   'P 1'
#
loop_
_entity.id
_entity.type
_entity.pdbx_description
1 polymer ?
#
loop_
_entity_poly.entity_id
_entity_poly.type
_entity_poly.pdbx_seq_one_letter_code
_entity_poly.pdbx_strand_id
1 'polypeptide(L)'
;MDEHNACEYLETALTVFVIGASGDLAKKKTYPSLFALYASGYLPEHVVIVGYARSTKKDADFRKQIAPYIKPKTTEAEAKKEDFLSKCIYRSGNYDSAEDVGKVSKEMEAFEEAHGTSVVNRLFYFAIPPTVFEPIGLSIKKAALTSCGWNRLIVEKPFGHDLESFNKLSKDMGALYNEDEIYRIDHYLGKEMVQNLLVLRFSNTIFEPIWNRNYISSVTITFKEDIGTEGRGGYFDSYGIIRDVMQNHLLQVLSLVAMEPPVMAAGNNYSNYIRDEKVKVLNCIEPIKLENTVLGQYEGDKERNEPGYLDDPTVPKESVTPTFATAIMYVNNPRWSGVPFIMKAGKALNERKGEIRVQFRPPPAAEHMFPGVEIPVQELVLRLQPEEAVYMKMNMKSPGLQTQAISSELDLSYSERYEGTEVPDAYTRLILDVLRGKQAAFVRDDELRAAWKIFTPLLDEIEGQKVKPLPYTFGSRGPKESDELVNKAGFQYHHVQTQEMTQRRRPANRKGPRSAEHRKFMSPHLLDPRSTCDSPLLSSSLEISTTVAMAQNVDDKNTAIKTFVLKGKTPQDVSGASTTASSSDDGETKRKMDYIEKEKDEMTVDSDELPRRSRRKRRVVILLSPSEVSSRYKRRIVEPKVQTLLKTRPVAAIDAADYVEAAVKEKKRNQIAAKRAKKTVCKGKTTPNGLVSPVQDEKKKTPKKKRSTKARRSLEPAYCFDLQTTYVSKLINELYEEQEQDDREMYNITRETVVNETSSCMCSQQIENLNMEEFRRLMTYGEVSVESVATTILPLLDLGENDVFFDLGCGTGKILVQAVLQTPCKRATGIELMQNRVLEGHKALKRLQERDIAILRNKQIEIFRGDIFVPPEQARLMDATVVFINNVMFGPALMLKVMELLKDMSKLRCVITLRKICERHGDVKCTRAGNFCIEYVHPPIEAEIDVSWADKTSVYLYESLDYKLRELRRQLANGTTGSTGWPKVDGASKWRRA
;
A
#
# COMPACT_ATOMS: atom_id res chain seq x y z
N MET A 1 6.90 -22.99 -6.90
CA MET A 1 8.02 -22.69 -7.82
C MET A 1 7.59 -21.74 -8.93
N ASP A 2 6.38 -21.17 -8.84
CA ASP A 2 5.64 -20.71 -10.01
C ASP A 2 5.72 -19.20 -10.24
N GLU A 3 6.32 -18.43 -9.31
CA GLU A 3 6.52 -16.98 -9.46
C GLU A 3 7.44 -16.58 -10.62
N HIS A 4 8.29 -17.50 -11.09
CA HIS A 4 9.14 -17.30 -12.26
C HIS A 4 8.33 -17.50 -13.55
N ASN A 5 7.65 -18.64 -13.67
CA ASN A 5 6.82 -18.98 -14.83
C ASN A 5 5.58 -18.07 -14.99
N ALA A 6 5.15 -17.38 -13.93
CA ALA A 6 4.09 -16.39 -13.97
C ALA A 6 4.55 -14.98 -14.42
N CYS A 7 5.80 -14.81 -14.88
CA CYS A 7 6.32 -13.55 -15.38
C CYS A 7 6.06 -13.39 -16.90
N GLU A 8 4.83 -12.99 -17.26
CA GLU A 8 4.36 -12.80 -18.65
C GLU A 8 5.33 -12.01 -19.55
N TYR A 9 6.08 -11.05 -19.00
CA TYR A 9 7.07 -10.26 -19.75
C TYR A 9 8.25 -11.09 -20.30
N LEU A 10 8.48 -12.32 -19.82
CA LEU A 10 9.54 -13.19 -20.32
C LEU A 10 9.29 -13.69 -21.75
N GLU A 11 8.03 -13.71 -22.19
CA GLU A 11 7.64 -14.09 -23.56
C GLU A 11 7.65 -12.89 -24.54
N THR A 12 8.21 -11.74 -24.13
CA THR A 12 8.20 -10.48 -24.88
C THR A 12 9.61 -9.92 -25.09
N ALA A 13 9.82 -9.10 -26.12
CA ALA A 13 11.07 -8.35 -26.24
C ALA A 13 11.18 -7.31 -25.11
N LEU A 14 12.37 -7.17 -24.55
CA LEU A 14 12.70 -6.19 -23.52
C LEU A 14 13.97 -5.43 -23.90
N THR A 15 13.85 -4.11 -23.99
CA THR A 15 14.99 -3.20 -24.13
C THR A 15 15.17 -2.39 -22.85
N VAL A 16 16.36 -2.47 -22.25
CA VAL A 16 16.74 -1.74 -21.03
C VAL A 16 17.70 -0.61 -21.41
N PHE A 17 17.20 0.62 -21.42
CA PHE A 17 17.95 1.82 -21.77
C PHE A 17 18.49 2.49 -20.50
N VAL A 18 19.79 2.39 -20.25
CA VAL A 18 20.47 2.94 -19.06
C VAL A 18 21.06 4.31 -19.40
N ILE A 19 20.29 5.35 -19.08
CA ILE A 19 20.72 6.75 -19.21
C ILE A 19 21.70 7.05 -18.07
N GLY A 20 22.87 7.60 -18.40
CA GLY A 20 23.97 7.81 -17.45
C GLY A 20 24.88 6.59 -17.27
N ALA A 21 24.90 5.64 -18.22
CA ALA A 21 25.64 4.38 -18.10
C ALA A 21 27.16 4.50 -17.83
N SER A 22 27.79 5.65 -18.12
CA SER A 22 29.19 5.91 -17.77
C SER A 22 29.40 6.18 -16.27
N GLY A 23 28.34 6.44 -15.51
CA GLY A 23 28.33 6.91 -14.14
C GLY A 23 28.62 5.86 -13.07
N ASP A 24 28.78 6.35 -11.84
CA ASP A 24 29.23 5.54 -10.71
C ASP A 24 28.15 4.58 -10.19
N LEU A 25 26.89 5.03 -10.15
CA LEU A 25 25.74 4.20 -9.80
C LEU A 25 25.51 3.07 -10.82
N ALA A 26 25.53 3.41 -12.12
CA ALA A 26 25.32 2.45 -13.20
C ALA A 26 26.28 1.25 -13.10
N LYS A 27 27.59 1.51 -13.02
CA LYS A 27 28.59 0.44 -12.94
C LYS A 27 28.60 -0.29 -11.58
N LYS A 28 28.35 0.39 -10.46
CA LYS A 28 28.40 -0.21 -9.11
C LYS A 28 27.12 -0.92 -8.66
N LYS A 29 25.96 -0.60 -9.26
CA LYS A 29 24.65 -1.16 -8.89
C LYS A 29 23.83 -1.64 -10.09
N THR A 30 23.50 -0.75 -11.04
CA THR A 30 22.53 -1.07 -12.10
C THR A 30 22.95 -2.27 -12.96
N TYR A 31 24.17 -2.28 -13.52
CA TYR A 31 24.66 -3.40 -14.33
C TYR A 31 24.88 -4.69 -13.53
N PRO A 32 25.47 -4.68 -12.31
CA PRO A 32 25.50 -5.85 -11.44
C PRO A 32 24.11 -6.42 -11.10
N SER A 33 23.08 -5.57 -10.92
CA SER A 33 21.70 -6.01 -10.66
C SER A 33 21.01 -6.58 -11.89
N LEU A 34 21.17 -5.96 -13.07
CA LEU A 34 20.71 -6.52 -14.34
C LEU A 34 21.37 -7.88 -14.63
N PHE A 35 22.67 -8.01 -14.37
CA PHE A 35 23.37 -9.29 -14.47
C PHE A 35 22.83 -10.33 -13.48
N ALA A 36 22.52 -9.95 -12.24
CA ALA A 36 21.93 -10.88 -11.27
C ALA A 36 20.56 -11.41 -11.75
N LEU A 37 19.70 -10.53 -12.31
CA LEU A 37 18.45 -10.96 -12.92
C LEU A 37 18.68 -11.86 -14.14
N TYR A 38 19.64 -11.54 -15.00
CA TYR A 38 20.00 -12.39 -16.15
C TYR A 38 20.49 -13.77 -15.73
N ALA A 39 21.41 -13.83 -14.77
CA ALA A 39 21.97 -15.09 -14.27
C ALA A 39 20.90 -16.00 -13.65
N SER A 40 19.86 -15.42 -13.04
CA SER A 40 18.68 -16.11 -12.50
C SER A 40 17.49 -16.21 -13.48
N GLY A 41 17.67 -15.90 -14.77
CA GLY A 41 16.64 -16.05 -15.81
C GLY A 41 15.45 -15.06 -15.74
N TYR A 42 15.53 -14.01 -14.93
CA TYR A 42 14.46 -13.03 -14.75
C TYR A 42 14.47 -11.88 -15.80
N LEU A 43 15.35 -11.95 -16.80
CA LEU A 43 15.27 -11.16 -18.03
C LEU A 43 14.98 -12.12 -19.20
N PRO A 44 14.27 -11.70 -20.26
CA PRO A 44 14.16 -12.50 -21.48
C PRO A 44 15.54 -12.86 -22.05
N GLU A 45 15.66 -14.04 -22.67
CA GLU A 45 16.89 -14.51 -23.34
C GLU A 45 17.43 -13.50 -24.37
N HIS A 46 16.49 -12.77 -24.99
CA HIS A 46 16.68 -11.78 -26.04
C HIS A 46 16.75 -10.33 -25.54
N VAL A 47 17.00 -10.10 -24.24
CA VAL A 47 17.10 -8.75 -23.68
C VAL A 47 18.23 -7.92 -24.33
N VAL A 48 17.90 -6.69 -24.72
CA VAL A 48 18.86 -5.71 -25.25
C VAL A 48 19.17 -4.68 -24.16
N ILE A 49 20.46 -4.44 -23.85
CA ILE A 49 20.85 -3.50 -22.78
C ILE A 49 21.70 -2.37 -23.36
N VAL A 50 21.09 -1.19 -23.49
CA VAL A 50 21.69 -0.03 -24.15
C VAL A 50 22.18 0.97 -23.10
N GLY A 51 23.48 1.21 -23.01
CA GLY A 51 24.05 2.28 -22.20
C GLY A 51 24.11 3.60 -22.98
N TYR A 52 23.71 4.71 -22.35
CA TYR A 52 23.72 6.05 -22.97
C TYR A 52 24.36 7.10 -22.07
N ALA A 53 25.35 7.85 -22.57
CA ALA A 53 25.81 9.10 -21.97
C ALA A 53 26.61 9.94 -22.97
N ARG A 54 26.85 11.21 -22.64
CA ARG A 54 27.61 12.18 -23.47
C ARG A 54 29.06 11.77 -23.81
N SER A 55 29.66 10.82 -23.08
CA SER A 55 31.05 10.42 -23.30
C SER A 55 31.18 9.38 -24.42
N THR A 56 31.86 9.71 -25.52
CA THR A 56 32.12 8.75 -26.62
C THR A 56 32.92 7.54 -26.13
N LYS A 57 32.40 6.32 -26.33
CA LYS A 57 33.03 5.03 -26.04
C LYS A 57 32.61 4.00 -27.09
N LYS A 58 33.44 2.97 -27.28
CA LYS A 58 33.08 1.77 -28.07
C LYS A 58 32.54 0.68 -27.14
N ASP A 59 31.71 -0.22 -27.66
CA ASP A 59 31.09 -1.31 -26.89
C ASP A 59 32.13 -2.17 -26.14
N ALA A 60 33.24 -2.51 -26.78
CA ALA A 60 34.33 -3.27 -26.15
C ALA A 60 34.96 -2.55 -24.95
N ASP A 61 35.07 -1.22 -24.97
CA ASP A 61 35.67 -0.45 -23.89
C ASP A 61 34.65 -0.14 -22.78
N PHE A 62 33.37 -0.07 -23.13
CA PHE A 62 32.28 -0.04 -22.16
C PHE A 62 32.13 -1.36 -21.40
N ARG A 63 32.17 -2.51 -22.09
CA ARG A 63 32.15 -3.85 -21.46
C ARG A 63 33.30 -4.03 -20.48
N LYS A 64 34.53 -3.65 -20.85
CA LYS A 64 35.70 -3.60 -19.95
C LYS A 64 35.49 -2.70 -18.72
N GLN A 65 34.74 -1.61 -18.85
CA GLN A 65 34.45 -0.70 -17.73
C GLN A 65 33.47 -1.31 -16.70
N ILE A 66 32.47 -2.10 -17.13
CA ILE A 66 31.45 -2.68 -16.24
C ILE A 66 31.82 -4.07 -15.70
N ALA A 67 32.57 -4.88 -16.46
CA ALA A 67 32.93 -6.26 -16.10
C ALA A 67 33.60 -6.44 -14.71
N PRO A 68 34.45 -5.52 -14.19
CA PRO A 68 35.05 -5.66 -12.85
C PRO A 68 34.07 -5.50 -11.68
N TYR A 69 32.90 -4.90 -11.92
CA TYR A 69 31.83 -4.72 -10.93
C TYR A 69 30.83 -5.87 -10.95
N ILE A 70 30.72 -6.57 -12.10
CA ILE A 70 29.97 -7.81 -12.23
C ILE A 70 30.79 -8.94 -11.59
N LYS A 71 30.39 -9.31 -10.37
CA LYS A 71 31.03 -10.33 -9.54
C LYS A 71 30.07 -11.50 -9.28
N PRO A 72 30.04 -12.50 -10.16
CA PRO A 72 29.26 -13.72 -9.97
C PRO A 72 29.65 -14.44 -8.68
N LYS A 73 28.67 -15.07 -8.03
CA LYS A 73 28.84 -15.84 -6.78
C LYS A 73 28.85 -17.36 -7.01
N THR A 74 28.46 -17.81 -8.20
CA THR A 74 28.35 -19.22 -8.58
C THR A 74 28.99 -19.47 -9.95
N THR A 75 29.46 -20.69 -10.19
CA THR A 75 30.07 -21.09 -11.48
C THR A 75 29.09 -20.95 -12.65
N GLU A 76 27.80 -21.20 -12.43
CA GLU A 76 26.75 -21.02 -13.44
C GLU A 76 26.59 -19.53 -13.81
N ALA A 77 26.63 -18.63 -12.83
CA ALA A 77 26.55 -17.20 -13.09
C ALA A 77 27.80 -16.70 -13.82
N GLU A 78 29.02 -17.16 -13.47
CA GLU A 78 30.23 -16.78 -14.21
C GLU A 78 30.18 -17.26 -15.67
N ALA A 79 29.62 -18.45 -15.95
CA ALA A 79 29.41 -18.93 -17.32
C ALA A 79 28.47 -18.03 -18.15
N LYS A 80 27.47 -17.39 -17.53
CA LYS A 80 26.53 -16.46 -18.18
C LYS A 80 27.07 -15.03 -18.35
N LYS A 81 28.26 -14.72 -17.82
CA LYS A 81 28.79 -13.35 -17.74
C LYS A 81 29.19 -12.74 -19.08
N GLU A 82 29.92 -13.48 -19.92
CA GLU A 82 30.39 -12.93 -21.20
C GLU A 82 29.23 -12.77 -22.20
N ASP A 83 28.27 -13.69 -22.17
CA ASP A 83 27.01 -13.58 -22.91
C ASP A 83 26.19 -12.34 -22.47
N PHE A 84 26.02 -12.11 -21.15
CA PHE A 84 25.41 -10.86 -20.65
C PHE A 84 26.16 -9.61 -21.11
N LEU A 85 27.49 -9.62 -21.07
CA LEU A 85 28.31 -8.52 -21.58
C LEU A 85 28.14 -8.33 -23.10
N SER A 86 27.89 -9.42 -23.85
CA SER A 86 27.64 -9.37 -25.29
C SER A 86 26.34 -8.62 -25.65
N LYS A 87 25.31 -8.72 -24.79
CA LYS A 87 24.03 -8.00 -24.90
C LYS A 87 24.09 -6.55 -24.42
N CYS A 88 25.19 -6.13 -23.79
CA CYS A 88 25.43 -4.74 -23.39
C CYS A 88 26.08 -3.94 -24.53
N ILE A 89 25.36 -2.96 -25.08
CA ILE A 89 25.87 -1.99 -26.06
C ILE A 89 25.92 -0.58 -25.47
N TYR A 90 26.60 0.35 -26.14
CA TYR A 90 26.84 1.71 -25.67
C TYR A 90 26.76 2.73 -26.81
N ARG A 91 25.93 3.75 -26.65
CA ARG A 91 25.77 4.85 -27.61
C ARG A 91 25.98 6.20 -26.92
N SER A 92 26.49 7.19 -27.66
CA SER A 92 26.79 8.52 -27.14
C SER A 92 25.99 9.60 -27.85
N GLY A 93 25.41 10.51 -27.08
CA GLY A 93 24.63 11.65 -27.56
C GLY A 93 24.24 12.59 -26.43
N ASN A 94 23.52 13.64 -26.76
CA ASN A 94 23.07 14.64 -25.78
C ASN A 94 21.74 14.25 -25.13
N TYR A 95 21.50 14.72 -23.91
CA TYR A 95 20.31 14.32 -23.14
C TYR A 95 19.06 15.12 -23.53
N ASP A 96 19.26 16.35 -23.99
CA ASP A 96 18.30 17.31 -24.52
C ASP A 96 18.06 17.16 -26.04
N SER A 97 18.76 16.22 -26.70
CA SER A 97 18.63 15.96 -28.14
C SER A 97 17.68 14.78 -28.43
N ALA A 98 16.45 15.10 -28.81
CA ALA A 98 15.50 14.13 -29.35
C ALA A 98 16.00 13.48 -30.67
N GLU A 99 16.88 14.16 -31.41
CA GLU A 99 17.52 13.60 -32.61
C GLU A 99 18.53 12.49 -32.26
N ASP A 100 19.37 12.72 -31.24
CA ASP A 100 20.35 11.72 -30.78
C ASP A 100 19.65 10.51 -30.14
N VAL A 101 18.61 10.75 -29.34
CA VAL A 101 17.76 9.70 -28.77
C VAL A 101 17.01 8.93 -29.87
N GLY A 102 16.51 9.62 -30.91
CA GLY A 102 15.84 8.99 -32.05
C GLY A 102 16.76 8.14 -32.95
N LYS A 103 18.05 8.50 -33.08
CA LYS A 103 19.06 7.63 -33.72
C LYS A 103 19.20 6.31 -32.98
N VAL A 104 19.22 6.36 -31.64
CA VAL A 104 19.30 5.15 -30.80
C VAL A 104 17.99 4.37 -30.82
N SER A 105 16.81 5.02 -30.86
CA SER A 105 15.53 4.30 -30.97
C SER A 105 15.44 3.45 -32.23
N LYS A 106 15.87 3.97 -33.39
CA LYS A 106 15.92 3.20 -34.63
C LYS A 106 16.85 1.98 -34.57
N GLU A 107 17.89 2.06 -33.74
CA GLU A 107 18.76 0.91 -33.47
C GLU A 107 18.09 -0.10 -32.52
N MET A 108 17.38 0.38 -31.49
CA MET A 108 16.57 -0.45 -30.60
C MET A 108 15.44 -1.16 -31.38
N GLU A 109 14.71 -0.45 -32.25
CA GLU A 109 13.71 -0.99 -33.17
C GLU A 109 14.28 -2.15 -34.01
N ALA A 110 15.44 -1.95 -34.63
CA ALA A 110 16.08 -3.00 -35.45
C ALA A 110 16.49 -4.24 -34.63
N PHE A 111 16.88 -4.09 -33.36
CA PHE A 111 17.12 -5.22 -32.47
C PHE A 111 15.83 -5.88 -31.96
N GLU A 112 14.76 -5.10 -31.74
CA GLU A 112 13.47 -5.59 -31.28
C GLU A 112 12.75 -6.40 -32.38
N GLU A 113 12.73 -5.89 -33.62
CA GLU A 113 12.18 -6.59 -34.80
C GLU A 113 12.90 -7.93 -35.07
N ALA A 114 14.22 -7.99 -34.88
CA ALA A 114 15.02 -9.19 -35.11
C ALA A 114 14.62 -10.40 -34.24
N HIS A 115 13.86 -10.18 -33.17
CA HIS A 115 13.37 -11.23 -32.28
C HIS A 115 11.95 -11.73 -32.62
N GLY A 116 11.24 -11.09 -33.56
CA GLY A 116 9.96 -11.55 -34.07
C GLY A 116 8.77 -11.51 -33.10
N THR A 117 8.94 -10.96 -31.89
CA THR A 117 7.86 -10.81 -30.89
C THR A 117 6.97 -9.62 -31.22
N SER A 118 5.65 -9.80 -31.19
CA SER A 118 4.68 -8.72 -31.43
C SER A 118 4.57 -7.69 -30.29
N VAL A 119 5.04 -8.05 -29.09
CA VAL A 119 5.05 -7.19 -27.90
C VAL A 119 6.48 -6.79 -27.56
N VAL A 120 6.70 -5.48 -27.44
CA VAL A 120 8.01 -4.87 -27.20
C VAL A 120 7.90 -3.92 -26.01
N ASN A 121 8.64 -4.21 -24.94
CA ASN A 121 8.64 -3.47 -23.69
C ASN A 121 9.94 -2.68 -23.50
N ARG A 122 9.86 -1.42 -23.06
CA ARG A 122 11.03 -0.54 -22.87
C ARG A 122 11.14 -0.02 -21.44
N LEU A 123 12.29 -0.30 -20.81
CA LEU A 123 12.65 0.13 -19.47
C LEU A 123 13.75 1.20 -19.53
N PHE A 124 13.42 2.42 -19.14
CA PHE A 124 14.36 3.54 -19.07
C PHE A 124 14.87 3.69 -17.63
N TYR A 125 16.19 3.69 -17.42
CA TYR A 125 16.81 3.87 -16.10
C TYR A 125 17.62 5.17 -16.07
N PHE A 126 17.20 6.15 -15.25
CA PHE A 126 17.87 7.45 -15.14
C PHE A 126 18.96 7.44 -14.05
N ALA A 127 20.12 6.89 -14.36
CA ALA A 127 21.32 6.95 -13.50
C ALA A 127 22.08 8.29 -13.68
N ILE A 128 21.34 9.40 -13.59
CA ILE A 128 21.75 10.78 -13.89
C ILE A 128 21.29 11.75 -12.78
N PRO A 129 21.86 12.97 -12.67
CA PRO A 129 21.36 13.97 -11.73
C PRO A 129 19.96 14.49 -12.12
N PRO A 130 19.11 14.90 -11.15
CA PRO A 130 17.73 15.33 -11.41
C PRO A 130 17.58 16.52 -12.36
N THR A 131 18.59 17.40 -12.44
CA THR A 131 18.63 18.52 -13.39
C THR A 131 18.58 18.12 -14.87
N VAL A 132 18.73 16.82 -15.16
CA VAL A 132 18.69 16.25 -16.52
C VAL A 132 17.39 15.44 -16.76
N PHE A 133 16.60 15.13 -15.72
CA PHE A 133 15.40 14.28 -15.83
C PHE A 133 14.37 14.83 -16.82
N GLU A 134 14.02 16.12 -16.74
CA GLU A 134 13.07 16.78 -17.65
C GLU A 134 13.60 16.78 -19.11
N PRO A 135 14.84 17.26 -19.41
CA PRO A 135 15.41 17.19 -20.76
C PRO A 135 15.42 15.80 -21.41
N ILE A 136 15.91 14.76 -20.72
CA ILE A 136 15.91 13.40 -21.30
C ILE A 136 14.53 12.77 -21.33
N GLY A 137 13.67 13.09 -20.34
CA GLY A 137 12.27 12.69 -20.34
C GLY A 137 11.53 13.21 -21.58
N LEU A 138 11.75 14.47 -21.95
CA LEU A 138 11.18 15.08 -23.16
C LEU A 138 11.76 14.47 -24.45
N SER A 139 13.07 14.22 -24.50
CA SER A 139 13.71 13.58 -25.65
C SER A 139 13.21 12.15 -25.89
N ILE A 140 13.07 11.36 -24.82
CA ILE A 140 12.51 9.99 -24.88
C ILE A 140 11.03 10.03 -25.28
N LYS A 141 10.22 10.91 -24.68
CA LYS A 141 8.77 11.01 -24.97
C LYS A 141 8.50 11.35 -26.44
N LYS A 142 9.41 12.08 -27.09
CA LYS A 142 9.34 12.45 -28.52
C LYS A 142 9.83 11.37 -29.49
N ALA A 143 10.78 10.52 -29.08
CA ALA A 143 11.63 9.80 -30.03
C ALA A 143 12.03 8.37 -29.65
N ALA A 144 11.63 7.84 -28.48
CA ALA A 144 12.07 6.51 -28.03
C ALA A 144 11.03 5.66 -27.26
N LEU A 145 9.75 6.03 -27.21
CA LEU A 145 8.72 5.16 -26.65
C LEU A 145 8.28 4.05 -27.63
N THR A 146 8.01 2.86 -27.11
CA THR A 146 7.31 1.77 -27.82
C THR A 146 5.79 2.01 -27.79
N SER A 147 5.09 1.61 -28.85
CA SER A 147 3.61 1.56 -28.91
C SER A 147 3.04 0.15 -28.78
N CYS A 148 3.88 -0.89 -28.83
CA CYS A 148 3.48 -2.31 -28.85
C CYS A 148 3.61 -3.00 -27.48
N GLY A 149 3.94 -2.26 -26.43
CA GLY A 149 4.11 -2.77 -25.07
C GLY A 149 4.27 -1.62 -24.07
N TRP A 150 4.67 -1.92 -22.84
CA TRP A 150 4.81 -0.90 -21.79
C TRP A 150 6.10 -0.09 -21.92
N ASN A 151 5.99 1.17 -21.50
CA ASN A 151 7.12 2.06 -21.23
C ASN A 151 7.19 2.27 -19.71
N ARG A 152 8.34 2.04 -19.09
CA ARG A 152 8.52 2.26 -17.64
C ARG A 152 9.83 2.99 -17.37
N LEU A 153 9.79 3.92 -16.43
CA LEU A 153 10.85 4.87 -16.13
C LEU A 153 11.28 4.76 -14.66
N ILE A 154 12.49 4.27 -14.43
CA ILE A 154 13.15 4.32 -13.12
C ILE A 154 13.86 5.66 -12.95
N VAL A 155 13.57 6.36 -11.85
CA VAL A 155 14.26 7.60 -11.45
C VAL A 155 14.81 7.50 -10.02
N GLU A 156 15.95 8.15 -9.80
CA GLU A 156 16.75 8.09 -8.57
C GLU A 156 16.60 9.35 -7.71
N LYS A 157 16.86 9.22 -6.41
CA LYS A 157 16.94 10.37 -5.48
C LYS A 157 18.14 11.28 -5.85
N PRO A 158 18.11 12.60 -5.60
CA PRO A 158 17.12 13.33 -4.81
C PRO A 158 15.91 13.83 -5.61
N PHE A 159 14.72 13.71 -5.02
CA PHE A 159 13.46 14.19 -5.61
C PHE A 159 13.11 15.58 -5.07
N GLY A 160 13.84 16.60 -5.53
CA GLY A 160 13.86 17.94 -4.94
C GLY A 160 14.76 18.03 -3.70
N HIS A 161 14.85 19.23 -3.13
CA HIS A 161 15.51 19.52 -1.85
C HIS A 161 14.55 20.09 -0.78
N ASP A 162 13.32 20.40 -1.18
CA ASP A 162 12.24 20.93 -0.36
C ASP A 162 10.89 20.65 -1.07
N LEU A 163 9.79 21.12 -0.49
CA LEU A 163 8.46 20.99 -1.07
C LEU A 163 8.29 21.75 -2.41
N GLU A 164 8.94 22.90 -2.62
CA GLU A 164 8.73 23.70 -3.84
C GLU A 164 9.47 23.12 -5.05
N SER A 165 10.76 22.83 -4.88
CA SER A 165 11.60 22.14 -5.86
C SER A 165 11.07 20.75 -6.21
N PHE A 166 10.50 20.02 -5.23
CA PHE A 166 9.75 18.80 -5.51
C PHE A 166 8.46 19.08 -6.30
N ASN A 167 7.66 20.07 -5.91
CA ASN A 167 6.43 20.43 -6.64
C ASN A 167 6.70 20.80 -8.10
N LYS A 168 7.84 21.48 -8.40
CA LYS A 168 8.31 21.70 -9.78
C LYS A 168 8.61 20.38 -10.48
N LEU A 169 9.54 19.58 -9.94
CA LEU A 169 9.97 18.30 -10.54
C LEU A 169 8.79 17.34 -10.79
N SER A 170 7.86 17.28 -9.82
CA SER A 170 6.59 16.57 -9.88
C SER A 170 5.75 16.99 -11.09
N LYS A 171 5.52 18.30 -11.25
CA LYS A 171 4.73 18.87 -12.35
C LYS A 171 5.37 18.59 -13.71
N ASP A 172 6.69 18.79 -13.83
CA ASP A 172 7.38 18.70 -15.11
C ASP A 172 7.49 17.24 -15.60
N MET A 173 7.74 16.31 -14.68
CA MET A 173 7.70 14.87 -15.00
C MET A 173 6.27 14.36 -15.26
N GLY A 174 5.28 14.82 -14.48
CA GLY A 174 3.87 14.46 -14.65
C GLY A 174 3.21 15.04 -15.91
N ALA A 175 3.82 16.05 -16.54
CA ALA A 175 3.45 16.53 -17.87
C ALA A 175 3.96 15.63 -19.01
N LEU A 176 4.87 14.69 -18.71
CA LEU A 176 5.52 13.80 -19.69
C LEU A 176 5.15 12.32 -19.51
N TYR A 177 4.90 11.87 -18.29
CA TYR A 177 4.67 10.46 -17.96
C TYR A 177 3.57 10.29 -16.91
N ASN A 178 2.81 9.20 -17.02
CA ASN A 178 1.78 8.83 -16.05
C ASN A 178 2.40 8.23 -14.77
N GLU A 179 1.68 8.28 -13.65
CA GLU A 179 2.18 7.82 -12.35
C GLU A 179 2.41 6.29 -12.27
N ASP A 180 1.84 5.51 -13.19
CA ASP A 180 2.09 4.07 -13.37
C ASP A 180 3.29 3.75 -14.29
N GLU A 181 3.70 4.71 -15.13
CA GLU A 181 4.96 4.66 -15.89
C GLU A 181 6.19 4.98 -15.01
N ILE A 182 6.03 5.76 -13.94
CA ILE A 182 7.14 6.28 -13.12
C ILE A 182 7.45 5.40 -11.88
N TYR A 183 8.71 5.04 -11.70
CA TYR A 183 9.24 4.19 -10.62
C TYR A 183 10.32 4.93 -9.85
N ARG A 184 9.91 5.71 -8.83
CA ARG A 184 10.83 6.49 -7.97
C ARG A 184 11.48 5.57 -6.94
N ILE A 185 12.80 5.36 -7.06
CA ILE A 185 13.54 4.47 -6.17
C ILE A 185 13.75 5.12 -4.79
N ASP A 186 13.29 4.41 -3.77
CA ASP A 186 13.95 4.38 -2.47
C ASP A 186 14.51 2.97 -2.26
N HIS A 187 15.85 2.83 -2.29
CA HIS A 187 16.51 1.53 -2.17
C HIS A 187 16.38 0.87 -0.77
N TYR A 188 15.85 1.55 0.25
CA TYR A 188 15.46 0.90 1.50
C TYR A 188 14.18 0.07 1.36
N LEU A 189 13.24 0.46 0.48
CA LEU A 189 12.06 -0.34 0.18
C LEU A 189 12.43 -1.68 -0.49
N GLY A 190 13.55 -1.74 -1.21
CA GLY A 190 14.07 -2.98 -1.81
C GLY A 190 14.75 -3.95 -0.82
N LYS A 191 14.89 -3.60 0.47
CA LYS A 191 15.55 -4.47 1.47
C LYS A 191 14.60 -5.55 1.99
N GLU A 192 15.10 -6.77 2.11
CA GLU A 192 14.35 -7.95 2.55
C GLU A 192 13.58 -7.73 3.85
N MET A 193 14.24 -7.14 4.85
CA MET A 193 13.66 -6.89 6.18
C MET A 193 12.64 -5.75 6.20
N VAL A 194 12.65 -4.86 5.20
CA VAL A 194 11.67 -3.78 5.03
C VAL A 194 10.43 -4.32 4.32
N GLN A 195 10.59 -5.17 3.30
CA GLN A 195 9.49 -5.94 2.70
C GLN A 195 8.80 -6.85 3.73
N ASN A 196 9.58 -7.51 4.59
CA ASN A 196 9.07 -8.41 5.63
C ASN A 196 8.15 -7.70 6.66
N LEU A 197 8.16 -6.37 6.78
CA LEU A 197 7.23 -5.64 7.67
C LEU A 197 5.76 -5.96 7.38
N LEU A 198 5.38 -6.06 6.10
CA LEU A 198 3.99 -6.32 5.71
C LEU A 198 3.54 -7.73 6.12
N VAL A 199 4.43 -8.72 5.94
CA VAL A 199 4.19 -10.12 6.33
C VAL A 199 4.19 -10.24 7.86
N LEU A 200 5.24 -9.76 8.52
CA LEU A 200 5.39 -9.80 9.97
C LEU A 200 4.17 -9.21 10.69
N ARG A 201 3.67 -8.05 10.24
CA ARG A 201 2.49 -7.41 10.84
C ARG A 201 1.20 -8.16 10.50
N PHE A 202 0.89 -8.33 9.21
CA PHE A 202 -0.46 -8.68 8.77
C PHE A 202 -0.72 -10.17 8.56
N SER A 203 0.32 -11.03 8.52
CA SER A 203 0.14 -12.49 8.46
C SER A 203 0.27 -13.20 9.82
N ASN A 204 0.42 -12.46 10.93
CA ASN A 204 0.73 -13.02 12.25
C ASN A 204 -0.24 -12.53 13.33
N THR A 205 -1.14 -13.42 13.77
CA THR A 205 -2.15 -13.17 14.81
C THR A 205 -1.55 -12.70 16.15
N ILE A 206 -0.26 -12.95 16.40
CA ILE A 206 0.43 -12.50 17.62
C ILE A 206 0.85 -11.02 17.59
N PHE A 207 1.04 -10.41 16.41
CA PHE A 207 1.61 -9.07 16.29
C PHE A 207 0.56 -7.98 16.07
N GLU A 208 -0.39 -8.15 15.15
CA GLU A 208 -1.37 -7.08 14.85
C GLU A 208 -2.22 -6.63 16.07
N PRO A 209 -2.70 -7.51 16.99
CA PRO A 209 -3.43 -7.08 18.18
C PRO A 209 -2.62 -6.21 19.16
N ILE A 210 -1.29 -6.35 19.16
CA ILE A 210 -0.38 -5.53 19.98
C ILE A 210 0.24 -4.36 19.19
N TRP A 211 -0.07 -4.21 17.91
CA TRP A 211 0.52 -3.18 17.04
C TRP A 211 -0.15 -1.80 17.16
N ASN A 212 -0.30 -1.31 18.39
CA ASN A 212 -1.00 -0.07 18.71
C ASN A 212 -0.58 0.52 20.07
N ARG A 213 -0.97 1.79 20.29
CA ARG A 213 -0.69 2.62 21.47
C ARG A 213 -1.01 2.01 22.83
N ASN A 214 -1.90 1.02 22.92
CA ASN A 214 -2.24 0.37 24.20
C ASN A 214 -1.10 -0.55 24.68
N TYR A 215 -0.28 -1.06 23.76
CA TYR A 215 0.81 -2.00 24.05
C TYR A 215 2.18 -1.42 23.71
N ILE A 216 2.30 -0.57 22.69
CA ILE A 216 3.57 0.06 22.30
C ILE A 216 3.79 1.34 23.13
N SER A 217 4.99 1.48 23.70
CA SER A 217 5.44 2.69 24.40
C SER A 217 6.07 3.69 23.43
N SER A 218 6.96 3.22 22.55
CA SER A 218 7.69 4.02 21.56
C SER A 218 8.14 3.17 20.36
N VAL A 219 8.43 3.82 19.23
CA VAL A 219 9.02 3.19 18.04
C VAL A 219 10.29 3.95 17.67
N THR A 220 11.42 3.26 17.61
CA THR A 220 12.73 3.84 17.22
C THR A 220 13.19 3.25 15.90
N ILE A 221 13.55 4.11 14.95
CA ILE A 221 14.07 3.75 13.63
C ILE A 221 15.45 4.38 13.48
N THR A 222 16.46 3.54 13.32
CA THR A 222 17.88 3.93 13.41
C THR A 222 18.61 3.64 12.10
N PHE A 223 19.33 4.62 11.58
CA PHE A 223 20.34 4.50 10.54
C PHE A 223 21.68 4.98 11.08
N LYS A 224 22.73 4.20 10.88
CA LYS A 224 24.10 4.52 11.28
C LYS A 224 25.07 4.05 10.22
N GLU A 225 26.04 4.91 9.90
CA GLU A 225 27.24 4.58 9.13
C GLU A 225 28.47 4.85 9.99
N ASP A 226 29.43 3.95 9.94
CA ASP A 226 30.74 4.02 10.59
C ASP A 226 31.80 4.73 9.73
N ILE A 227 31.48 5.00 8.46
CA ILE A 227 32.24 5.84 7.53
C ILE A 227 31.80 7.32 7.61
N GLY A 228 32.66 8.23 7.15
CA GLY A 228 32.38 9.67 7.07
C GLY A 228 31.71 10.05 5.74
N THR A 229 32.07 11.22 5.20
CA THR A 229 31.65 11.63 3.85
C THR A 229 32.55 11.13 2.72
N GLU A 230 33.69 10.50 3.02
CA GLU A 230 34.56 9.81 2.06
C GLU A 230 34.98 10.68 0.85
N GLY A 231 35.43 11.91 1.11
CA GLY A 231 35.83 12.88 0.07
C GLY A 231 34.69 13.39 -0.81
N ARG A 232 33.43 13.16 -0.40
CA ARG A 232 32.21 13.71 -1.02
C ARG A 232 31.56 14.79 -0.14
N GLY A 233 32.32 15.38 0.79
CA GLY A 233 31.81 16.33 1.77
C GLY A 233 31.03 17.49 1.16
N GLY A 234 31.55 18.12 0.11
CA GLY A 234 30.89 19.24 -0.58
C GLY A 234 29.61 18.87 -1.35
N TYR A 235 29.45 17.61 -1.78
CA TYR A 235 28.16 17.15 -2.30
C TYR A 235 27.17 16.95 -1.15
N PHE A 236 27.62 16.34 -0.04
CA PHE A 236 26.77 16.13 1.14
C PHE A 236 26.37 17.44 1.82
N ASP A 237 27.22 18.47 1.76
CA ASP A 237 26.99 19.81 2.33
C ASP A 237 25.74 20.47 1.77
N SER A 238 25.43 20.23 0.48
CA SER A 238 24.23 20.76 -0.19
C SER A 238 22.92 20.06 0.20
N TYR A 239 22.95 19.05 1.08
CA TYR A 239 21.76 18.25 1.44
C TYR A 239 21.63 17.98 2.94
N GLY A 240 22.71 17.60 3.62
CA GLY A 240 22.73 17.15 5.01
C GLY A 240 22.05 15.80 5.24
N ILE A 241 22.22 15.25 6.45
CA ILE A 241 21.72 13.92 6.83
C ILE A 241 20.19 13.79 6.75
N ILE A 242 19.48 14.90 6.93
CA ILE A 242 18.02 14.94 6.92
C ILE A 242 17.49 14.63 5.51
N ARG A 243 18.05 15.28 4.47
CA ARG A 243 17.68 15.01 3.07
C ARG A 243 18.32 13.73 2.52
N ASP A 244 19.55 13.38 2.95
CA ASP A 244 20.16 12.11 2.50
C ASP A 244 19.42 10.89 3.05
N VAL A 245 18.96 10.89 4.32
CA VAL A 245 18.52 9.65 4.99
C VAL A 245 17.15 9.73 5.67
N MET A 246 16.80 10.86 6.31
CA MET A 246 15.58 10.90 7.13
C MET A 246 14.31 11.05 6.29
N GLN A 247 14.29 12.02 5.38
CA GLN A 247 13.12 12.40 4.57
C GLN A 247 12.64 11.26 3.66
N ASN A 248 13.57 10.40 3.22
CA ASN A 248 13.31 9.22 2.41
C ASN A 248 13.43 7.95 3.26
N HIS A 249 14.63 7.38 3.43
CA HIS A 249 14.81 6.01 3.94
C HIS A 249 14.13 5.74 5.28
N LEU A 250 14.25 6.65 6.27
CA LEU A 250 13.62 6.45 7.58
C LEU A 250 12.10 6.69 7.56
N LEU A 251 11.63 7.70 6.85
CA LEU A 251 10.19 7.99 6.72
C LEU A 251 9.45 6.89 5.92
N GLN A 252 10.10 6.32 4.90
CA GLN A 252 9.59 5.17 4.16
C GLN A 252 9.39 3.96 5.08
N VAL A 253 10.39 3.63 5.91
CA VAL A 253 10.27 2.58 6.92
C VAL A 253 9.19 2.92 7.97
N LEU A 254 9.10 4.17 8.42
CA LEU A 254 8.06 4.64 9.34
C LEU A 254 6.66 4.40 8.78
N SER A 255 6.43 4.71 7.50
CA SER A 255 5.12 4.50 6.85
C SER A 255 4.69 3.04 6.89
N LEU A 256 5.60 2.09 6.61
CA LEU A 256 5.33 0.64 6.65
C LEU A 256 5.13 0.11 8.08
N VAL A 257 5.85 0.67 9.07
CA VAL A 257 5.65 0.34 10.49
C VAL A 257 4.30 0.86 11.00
N ALA A 258 3.84 2.02 10.53
CA ALA A 258 2.68 2.70 11.11
C ALA A 258 1.36 2.54 10.32
N MET A 259 1.40 2.17 9.03
CA MET A 259 0.20 2.01 8.17
C MET A 259 -0.87 1.09 8.77
N GLU A 260 -2.14 1.33 8.46
CA GLU A 260 -3.20 0.36 8.76
C GLU A 260 -3.08 -0.86 7.81
N PRO A 261 -3.74 -2.00 8.11
CA PRO A 261 -3.85 -3.10 7.16
C PRO A 261 -4.41 -2.61 5.81
N PRO A 262 -3.70 -2.80 4.68
CA PRO A 262 -4.21 -2.45 3.37
C PRO A 262 -5.30 -3.44 2.93
N VAL A 263 -6.15 -3.03 1.99
CA VAL A 263 -7.22 -3.89 1.41
C VAL A 263 -6.64 -5.19 0.84
N MET A 264 -5.44 -5.13 0.27
CA MET A 264 -4.70 -6.27 -0.26
C MET A 264 -3.20 -5.97 -0.20
N ALA A 265 -2.38 -6.96 0.18
CA ALA A 265 -0.92 -6.83 0.33
C ALA A 265 -0.10 -7.65 -0.68
N ALA A 266 -0.75 -8.50 -1.49
CA ALA A 266 -0.15 -9.28 -2.58
C ALA A 266 -1.25 -9.69 -3.58
N GLY A 267 -0.88 -9.95 -4.83
CA GLY A 267 -1.81 -10.29 -5.92
C GLY A 267 -1.64 -9.34 -7.12
N ASN A 268 -2.71 -9.14 -7.89
CA ASN A 268 -2.74 -8.16 -8.99
C ASN A 268 -3.21 -6.79 -8.47
N ASN A 269 -2.64 -5.70 -8.99
CA ASN A 269 -2.99 -4.30 -8.68
C ASN A 269 -2.90 -3.84 -7.20
N TYR A 270 -2.46 -4.71 -6.28
CA TYR A 270 -2.35 -4.45 -4.84
C TYR A 270 -1.47 -3.24 -4.45
N SER A 271 -0.60 -2.80 -5.35
CA SER A 271 0.38 -1.73 -5.13
C SER A 271 -0.24 -0.39 -4.73
N ASN A 272 -1.47 -0.11 -5.15
CA ASN A 272 -2.15 1.13 -4.73
C ASN A 272 -2.64 1.05 -3.28
N TYR A 273 -3.22 -0.05 -2.82
CA TYR A 273 -3.70 -0.17 -1.44
C TYR A 273 -2.59 -0.04 -0.39
N ILE A 274 -1.38 -0.51 -0.69
CA ILE A 274 -0.20 -0.27 0.17
C ILE A 274 0.18 1.22 0.16
N ARG A 275 0.32 1.84 -1.02
CA ARG A 275 0.73 3.25 -1.14
C ARG A 275 -0.30 4.21 -0.53
N ASP A 276 -1.59 3.95 -0.70
CA ASP A 276 -2.68 4.70 -0.07
C ASP A 276 -2.59 4.69 1.45
N GLU A 277 -2.28 3.54 2.05
CA GLU A 277 -2.16 3.41 3.50
C GLU A 277 -0.84 3.98 4.07
N LYS A 278 0.25 3.97 3.29
CA LYS A 278 1.47 4.75 3.58
C LYS A 278 1.16 6.26 3.58
N VAL A 279 0.58 6.78 2.50
CA VAL A 279 0.19 8.19 2.32
C VAL A 279 -0.78 8.65 3.41
N LYS A 280 -1.77 7.82 3.77
CA LYS A 280 -2.73 8.08 4.84
C LYS A 280 -2.07 8.22 6.22
N VAL A 281 -0.96 7.54 6.48
CA VAL A 281 -0.15 7.74 7.69
C VAL A 281 0.67 9.01 7.62
N LEU A 282 1.33 9.32 6.49
CA LEU A 282 2.13 10.54 6.36
C LEU A 282 1.26 11.81 6.52
N ASN A 283 0.04 11.81 6.00
CA ASN A 283 -0.93 12.90 6.22
C ASN A 283 -1.50 12.95 7.67
N CYS A 284 -1.12 12.03 8.55
CA CYS A 284 -1.39 12.11 9.99
C CYS A 284 -0.18 12.64 10.80
N ILE A 285 0.91 13.09 10.15
CA ILE A 285 2.12 13.57 10.82
C ILE A 285 2.23 15.09 10.62
N GLU A 286 2.34 15.82 11.73
CA GLU A 286 2.60 17.27 11.71
C GLU A 286 4.05 17.57 11.28
N PRO A 287 4.34 18.76 10.73
CA PRO A 287 5.71 19.19 10.46
C PRO A 287 6.62 19.07 11.69
N ILE A 288 7.84 18.58 11.48
CA ILE A 288 8.82 18.43 12.55
C ILE A 288 9.23 19.82 13.04
N LYS A 289 9.35 19.98 14.35
CA LYS A 289 9.83 21.21 14.99
C LYS A 289 11.28 21.07 15.46
N LEU A 290 12.02 22.17 15.48
CA LEU A 290 13.36 22.21 16.03
C LEU A 290 13.41 21.80 17.53
N GLU A 291 12.40 22.14 18.33
CA GLU A 291 12.29 21.74 19.75
C GLU A 291 12.24 20.22 20.01
N ASN A 292 11.91 19.44 18.96
CA ASN A 292 11.84 17.97 18.98
C ASN A 292 12.99 17.33 18.18
N THR A 293 14.04 18.10 17.91
CA THR A 293 15.16 17.72 17.04
C THR A 293 16.50 17.96 17.75
N VAL A 294 17.46 17.06 17.57
CA VAL A 294 18.87 17.24 17.92
C VAL A 294 19.70 17.09 16.65
N LEU A 295 20.60 18.04 16.40
CA LEU A 295 21.51 18.06 15.24
C LEU A 295 22.94 17.85 15.70
N GLY A 296 23.75 17.17 14.89
CA GLY A 296 25.17 16.97 15.18
C GLY A 296 26.06 16.97 13.94
N GLN A 297 27.33 17.31 14.13
CA GLN A 297 28.37 17.32 13.11
C GLN A 297 29.63 16.62 13.66
N TYR A 298 30.27 15.74 12.88
CA TYR A 298 31.40 14.95 13.40
C TYR A 298 32.73 15.71 13.41
N GLU A 299 33.44 15.58 14.53
CA GLU A 299 34.83 16.00 14.71
C GLU A 299 35.77 14.79 14.58
N GLY A 300 37.00 15.03 14.13
CA GLY A 300 37.97 13.96 13.88
C GLY A 300 38.42 13.23 15.16
N ASP A 301 38.80 11.96 15.00
CA ASP A 301 39.36 11.14 16.08
C ASP A 301 40.86 10.90 15.85
N LYS A 302 41.66 11.32 16.84
CA LYS A 302 43.11 11.17 16.84
C LYS A 302 43.56 9.73 17.12
N GLU A 303 42.75 8.92 17.80
CA GLU A 303 43.08 7.52 18.10
C GLU A 303 42.85 6.62 16.88
N ARG A 304 41.79 6.89 16.09
CA ARG A 304 41.53 6.22 14.80
C ARG A 304 42.31 6.81 13.62
N ASN A 305 42.86 8.02 13.76
CA ASN A 305 43.42 8.81 12.65
C ASN A 305 42.36 9.10 11.56
N GLU A 306 41.16 9.50 11.99
CA GLU A 306 40.03 9.84 11.10
C GLU A 306 39.74 11.36 11.14
N PRO A 307 39.58 12.04 9.99
CA PRO A 307 39.36 13.48 9.93
C PRO A 307 37.95 13.89 10.38
N GLY A 308 37.77 15.15 10.78
CA GLY A 308 36.46 15.75 11.03
C GLY A 308 35.73 16.14 9.74
N TYR A 309 34.44 16.46 9.84
CA TYR A 309 33.66 16.87 8.66
C TYR A 309 34.21 18.15 8.02
N LEU A 310 34.57 19.13 8.86
CA LEU A 310 35.17 20.39 8.41
C LEU A 310 36.63 20.26 7.96
N ASP A 311 37.27 19.09 8.12
CA ASP A 311 38.62 18.84 7.61
C ASP A 311 38.63 18.44 6.13
N ASP A 312 37.53 17.88 5.61
CA ASP A 312 37.34 17.60 4.18
C ASP A 312 37.51 18.90 3.36
N PRO A 313 38.49 19.00 2.44
CA PRO A 313 38.76 20.23 1.70
C PRO A 313 37.66 20.62 0.71
N THR A 314 36.65 19.76 0.51
CA THR A 314 35.45 20.07 -0.29
C THR A 314 34.33 20.72 0.53
N VAL A 315 34.48 20.81 1.86
CA VAL A 315 33.47 21.38 2.78
C VAL A 315 33.85 22.82 3.16
N PRO A 316 32.91 23.79 3.16
CA PRO A 316 33.15 25.13 3.69
C PRO A 316 33.52 25.08 5.17
N LYS A 317 34.58 25.80 5.58
CA LYS A 317 35.09 25.75 6.97
C LYS A 317 34.11 26.28 8.03
N GLU A 318 33.10 27.05 7.61
CA GLU A 318 32.00 27.55 8.45
C GLU A 318 30.68 26.76 8.22
N SER A 319 30.74 25.53 7.69
CA SER A 319 29.55 24.72 7.43
C SER A 319 28.84 24.32 8.72
N VAL A 320 27.53 24.60 8.79
CA VAL A 320 26.64 24.12 9.85
C VAL A 320 25.85 22.86 9.44
N THR A 321 26.24 22.20 8.34
CA THR A 321 25.50 21.05 7.82
C THR A 321 25.52 19.87 8.82
N PRO A 322 24.36 19.31 9.20
CA PRO A 322 24.30 18.19 10.11
C PRO A 322 24.69 16.87 9.42
N THR A 323 25.71 16.20 9.96
CA THR A 323 26.08 14.82 9.61
C THR A 323 25.36 13.77 10.47
N PHE A 324 24.72 14.23 11.55
CA PHE A 324 23.87 13.47 12.46
C PHE A 324 22.59 14.26 12.76
N ALA A 325 21.46 13.56 12.91
CA ALA A 325 20.26 14.12 13.50
C ALA A 325 19.47 13.08 14.30
N THR A 326 18.62 13.56 15.21
CA THR A 326 17.56 12.81 15.86
C THR A 326 16.29 13.64 15.85
N ALA A 327 15.15 13.06 15.48
CA ALA A 327 13.87 13.76 15.42
C ALA A 327 12.76 12.90 16.08
N ILE A 328 11.92 13.55 16.89
CA ILE A 328 10.74 12.94 17.52
C ILE A 328 9.48 13.39 16.76
N MET A 329 8.68 12.42 16.33
CA MET A 329 7.45 12.60 15.55
C MET A 329 6.27 11.93 16.25
N TYR A 330 5.04 12.31 15.88
CA TYR A 330 3.81 11.66 16.33
C TYR A 330 2.87 11.42 15.15
N VAL A 331 2.30 10.22 15.07
CA VAL A 331 1.26 9.88 14.08
C VAL A 331 -0.10 10.10 14.73
N ASN A 332 -0.79 11.18 14.35
CA ASN A 332 -2.02 11.67 14.97
C ASN A 332 -3.28 10.89 14.52
N ASN A 333 -3.24 9.56 14.65
CA ASN A 333 -4.36 8.66 14.34
C ASN A 333 -4.77 7.80 15.57
N PRO A 334 -5.91 7.08 15.52
CA PRO A 334 -6.39 6.28 16.65
C PRO A 334 -5.45 5.15 17.10
N ARG A 335 -4.62 4.61 16.21
CA ARG A 335 -3.66 3.54 16.50
C ARG A 335 -2.43 4.05 17.26
N TRP A 336 -1.97 5.27 16.95
CA TRP A 336 -0.66 5.79 17.37
C TRP A 336 -0.67 7.04 18.24
N SER A 337 -1.82 7.68 18.47
CA SER A 337 -1.93 8.94 19.23
C SER A 337 -1.17 8.89 20.58
N GLY A 338 -0.13 9.71 20.72
CA GLY A 338 0.72 9.78 21.91
C GLY A 338 1.83 8.71 22.00
N VAL A 339 2.10 7.95 20.93
CA VAL A 339 3.30 7.12 20.78
C VAL A 339 4.34 7.93 19.99
N PRO A 340 5.54 8.19 20.55
CA PRO A 340 6.63 8.82 19.80
C PRO A 340 7.21 7.87 18.77
N PHE A 341 7.42 8.40 17.57
CA PHE A 341 8.27 7.80 16.54
C PHE A 341 9.60 8.55 16.54
N ILE A 342 10.68 7.82 16.75
CA ILE A 342 12.02 8.34 17.01
C ILE A 342 12.91 7.96 15.82
N MET A 343 13.30 8.94 15.01
CA MET A 343 14.25 8.74 13.92
C MET A 343 15.64 9.19 14.34
N LYS A 344 16.65 8.34 14.24
CA LYS A 344 18.07 8.66 14.53
C LYS A 344 18.92 8.27 13.32
N ALA A 345 19.57 9.24 12.68
CA ALA A 345 20.40 9.04 11.48
C ALA A 345 21.76 9.72 11.65
N GLY A 346 22.85 9.07 11.23
CA GLY A 346 24.14 9.76 11.14
C GLY A 346 25.29 8.95 10.55
N LYS A 347 26.34 9.67 10.15
CA LYS A 347 27.63 9.16 9.65
C LYS A 347 28.72 9.29 10.73
N ALA A 348 29.88 8.67 10.53
CA ALA A 348 30.99 8.65 11.48
C ALA A 348 30.60 8.17 12.90
N LEU A 349 29.76 7.14 13.00
CA LEU A 349 29.27 6.56 14.25
C LEU A 349 29.99 5.25 14.62
N ASN A 350 29.76 4.72 15.82
CA ASN A 350 30.46 3.55 16.35
C ASN A 350 30.21 2.21 15.61
N GLU A 351 29.28 2.16 14.66
CA GLU A 351 28.87 0.96 13.92
C GLU A 351 28.01 1.33 12.70
N ARG A 352 28.12 0.57 11.61
CA ARG A 352 27.10 0.51 10.57
C ARG A 352 25.88 -0.30 11.05
N LYS A 353 24.70 0.32 11.09
CA LYS A 353 23.45 -0.35 11.48
C LYS A 353 22.21 0.30 10.89
N GLY A 354 21.30 -0.50 10.35
CA GLY A 354 19.90 -0.14 10.09
C GLY A 354 19.00 -0.99 10.99
N GLU A 355 18.12 -0.39 11.78
CA GLU A 355 17.32 -1.11 12.77
C GLU A 355 15.96 -0.44 13.02
N ILE A 356 14.92 -1.26 13.23
CA ILE A 356 13.61 -0.85 13.77
C ILE A 356 13.48 -1.50 15.16
N ARG A 357 13.11 -0.73 16.17
CA ARG A 357 12.93 -1.18 17.55
C ARG A 357 11.58 -0.69 18.07
N VAL A 358 10.64 -1.61 18.24
CA VAL A 358 9.32 -1.36 18.84
C VAL A 358 9.42 -1.73 20.31
N GLN A 359 9.34 -0.74 21.19
CA GLN A 359 9.38 -0.95 22.64
C GLN A 359 7.95 -1.03 23.19
N PHE A 360 7.69 -2.02 24.02
CA PHE A 360 6.37 -2.25 24.62
C PHE A 360 6.25 -1.61 26.01
N ARG A 361 5.02 -1.32 26.43
CA ARG A 361 4.68 -0.84 27.77
C ARG A 361 4.86 -1.98 28.80
N PRO A 362 5.21 -1.67 30.06
CA PRO A 362 5.20 -2.66 31.14
C PRO A 362 3.85 -3.39 31.26
N PRO A 363 3.81 -4.71 31.52
CA PRO A 363 2.56 -5.43 31.71
C PRO A 363 1.78 -4.90 32.92
N PRO A 364 0.43 -4.80 32.85
CA PRO A 364 -0.39 -4.33 33.96
C PRO A 364 -0.12 -5.11 35.26
N ALA A 365 0.06 -4.38 36.37
CA ALA A 365 0.35 -4.91 37.71
C ALA A 365 1.64 -5.76 37.84
N ALA A 366 2.57 -5.72 36.88
CA ALA A 366 3.84 -6.47 36.96
C ALA A 366 4.61 -6.19 38.27
N GLU A 367 4.76 -4.92 38.65
CA GLU A 367 5.41 -4.49 39.91
C GLU A 367 4.77 -5.08 41.18
N HIS A 368 3.48 -5.39 41.14
CA HIS A 368 2.76 -6.00 42.27
C HIS A 368 2.93 -7.52 42.31
N MET A 369 3.06 -8.17 41.14
CA MET A 369 3.33 -9.61 41.03
C MET A 369 4.80 -9.96 41.27
N PHE A 370 5.71 -9.01 41.02
CA PHE A 370 7.16 -9.17 41.19
C PHE A 370 7.75 -8.04 42.05
N PRO A 371 7.34 -7.91 43.33
CA PRO A 371 7.74 -6.80 44.19
C PRO A 371 9.27 -6.79 44.42
N GLY A 372 9.89 -5.63 44.23
CA GLY A 372 11.34 -5.47 44.36
C GLY A 372 12.16 -5.98 43.18
N VAL A 373 11.53 -6.46 42.10
CA VAL A 373 12.20 -6.85 40.85
C VAL A 373 11.90 -5.78 39.79
N GLU A 374 12.94 -5.11 39.29
CA GLU A 374 12.81 -4.28 38.09
C GLU A 374 12.50 -5.18 36.89
N ILE A 375 11.35 -4.96 36.25
CA ILE A 375 10.88 -5.78 35.11
C ILE A 375 11.37 -5.14 33.81
N PRO A 376 12.29 -5.78 33.04
CA PRO A 376 12.86 -5.17 31.85
C PRO A 376 11.81 -4.86 30.78
N VAL A 377 12.03 -3.78 30.03
CA VAL A 377 11.18 -3.42 28.89
C VAL A 377 11.28 -4.46 27.78
N GLN A 378 10.12 -4.90 27.29
CA GLN A 378 10.03 -5.84 26.19
C GLN A 378 10.19 -5.08 24.86
N GLU A 379 10.87 -5.69 23.89
CA GLU A 379 11.19 -5.05 22.61
C GLU A 379 11.07 -6.06 21.47
N LEU A 380 10.42 -5.67 20.38
CA LEU A 380 10.54 -6.34 19.08
C LEU A 380 11.53 -5.55 18.22
N VAL A 381 12.51 -6.24 17.66
CA VAL A 381 13.59 -5.63 16.87
C VAL A 381 13.69 -6.28 15.50
N LEU A 382 13.77 -5.45 14.46
CA LEU A 382 14.11 -5.86 13.11
C LEU A 382 15.44 -5.20 12.73
N ARG A 383 16.52 -5.98 12.67
CA ARG A 383 17.82 -5.52 12.16
C ARG A 383 17.79 -5.59 10.64
N LEU A 384 17.79 -4.42 10.00
CA LEU A 384 17.66 -4.24 8.55
C LEU A 384 19.00 -4.39 7.81
N GLN A 385 20.11 -4.11 8.49
CA GLN A 385 21.49 -4.36 8.07
C GLN A 385 22.46 -4.03 9.23
N PRO A 386 23.70 -4.58 9.26
CA PRO A 386 24.08 -5.84 8.63
C PRO A 386 23.41 -7.03 9.34
N GLU A 387 23.60 -8.24 8.80
CA GLU A 387 23.15 -9.51 9.40
C GLU A 387 21.64 -9.48 9.71
N GLU A 388 20.83 -9.49 8.67
CA GLU A 388 19.38 -9.42 8.68
C GLU A 388 18.75 -10.35 9.75
N ALA A 389 17.96 -9.80 10.67
CA ALA A 389 17.38 -10.57 11.78
C ALA A 389 16.08 -9.96 12.35
N VAL A 390 15.19 -10.81 12.86
CA VAL A 390 14.08 -10.41 13.75
C VAL A 390 14.32 -11.03 15.12
N TYR A 391 14.27 -10.26 16.20
CA TYR A 391 14.30 -10.82 17.56
C TYR A 391 13.35 -10.10 18.51
N MET A 392 12.80 -10.85 19.47
CA MET A 392 11.92 -10.31 20.51
C MET A 392 12.52 -10.53 21.89
N LYS A 393 12.86 -9.44 22.58
CA LYS A 393 13.24 -9.44 23.99
C LYS A 393 12.01 -9.64 24.87
N MET A 394 12.10 -10.59 25.79
CA MET A 394 11.02 -10.96 26.71
C MET A 394 11.57 -11.43 28.07
N ASN A 395 10.72 -11.34 29.09
CA ASN A 395 11.12 -11.61 30.47
C ASN A 395 10.86 -13.08 30.82
N MET A 396 11.92 -13.78 31.23
CA MET A 396 11.94 -15.21 31.53
C MET A 396 12.47 -15.46 32.94
N LYS A 397 12.11 -16.58 33.57
CA LYS A 397 12.76 -17.02 34.81
C LYS A 397 14.25 -17.29 34.54
N SER A 398 15.13 -16.78 35.41
CA SER A 398 16.56 -17.10 35.38
C SER A 398 16.82 -18.63 35.39
N PRO A 399 17.68 -19.15 34.51
CA PRO A 399 18.06 -20.57 34.53
C PRO A 399 18.64 -21.03 35.87
N GLY A 400 18.48 -22.31 36.21
CA GLY A 400 18.94 -22.87 37.48
C GLY A 400 17.99 -22.57 38.66
N LEU A 401 18.56 -22.43 39.86
CA LEU A 401 17.82 -22.40 41.14
C LEU A 401 17.18 -21.03 41.46
N GLN A 402 17.66 -19.94 40.85
CA GLN A 402 17.08 -18.61 41.05
C GLN A 402 15.70 -18.48 40.40
N THR A 403 14.83 -17.64 40.96
CA THR A 403 13.45 -17.42 40.51
C THR A 403 13.19 -16.03 39.91
N GLN A 404 14.22 -15.18 39.83
CA GLN A 404 14.13 -13.81 39.33
C GLN A 404 13.76 -13.77 37.83
N ALA A 405 13.01 -12.75 37.43
CA ALA A 405 12.79 -12.43 36.02
C ALA A 405 14.03 -11.76 35.42
N ILE A 406 14.51 -12.27 34.28
CA ILE A 406 15.62 -11.70 33.50
C ILE A 406 15.14 -11.46 32.06
N SER A 407 15.75 -10.49 31.37
CA SER A 407 15.56 -10.36 29.93
C SER A 407 16.26 -11.51 29.21
N SER A 408 15.55 -12.13 28.27
CA SER A 408 16.06 -13.09 27.29
C SER A 408 15.46 -12.76 25.92
N GLU A 409 15.79 -13.50 24.87
CA GLU A 409 15.33 -13.22 23.52
C GLU A 409 14.94 -14.49 22.74
N LEU A 410 13.95 -14.35 21.86
CA LEU A 410 13.70 -15.28 20.76
C LEU A 410 14.24 -14.65 19.47
N ASP A 411 15.20 -15.29 18.83
CA ASP A 411 15.90 -14.78 17.64
C ASP A 411 15.56 -15.54 16.35
N LEU A 412 15.62 -14.81 15.24
CA LEU A 412 15.58 -15.28 13.86
C LEU A 412 16.64 -14.52 13.05
N SER A 413 17.91 -14.89 13.22
CA SER A 413 19.01 -14.45 12.36
C SER A 413 18.98 -15.18 11.00
N TYR A 414 18.90 -14.42 9.91
CA TYR A 414 18.68 -14.99 8.57
C TYR A 414 19.87 -15.83 8.08
N SER A 415 21.09 -15.38 8.37
CA SER A 415 22.33 -16.08 8.02
C SER A 415 22.43 -17.48 8.61
N GLU A 416 21.93 -17.68 9.83
CA GLU A 416 21.90 -18.98 10.50
C GLU A 416 20.70 -19.82 10.07
N ARG A 417 19.50 -19.21 9.96
CA ARG A 417 18.27 -19.96 9.68
C ARG A 417 18.07 -20.33 8.21
N TYR A 418 18.64 -19.57 7.28
CA TYR A 418 18.46 -19.74 5.84
C TYR A 418 19.81 -19.95 5.12
N GLU A 419 20.76 -20.65 5.75
CA GLU A 419 22.08 -20.98 5.19
C GLU A 419 21.96 -21.47 3.72
N GLY A 420 22.79 -20.90 2.84
CA GLY A 420 22.77 -21.17 1.39
C GLY A 420 21.73 -20.39 0.58
N THR A 421 20.83 -19.65 1.22
CA THR A 421 19.90 -18.73 0.53
C THR A 421 20.58 -17.39 0.29
N GLU A 422 20.62 -16.93 -0.97
CA GLU A 422 21.10 -15.59 -1.29
C GLU A 422 19.99 -14.55 -1.11
N VAL A 423 20.21 -13.57 -0.22
CA VAL A 423 19.40 -12.34 -0.18
C VAL A 423 19.86 -11.42 -1.32
N PRO A 424 18.97 -11.04 -2.25
CA PRO A 424 19.33 -10.18 -3.38
C PRO A 424 19.62 -8.74 -2.94
N ASP A 425 20.43 -8.02 -3.71
CA ASP A 425 20.60 -6.58 -3.52
C ASP A 425 19.28 -5.83 -3.79
N ALA A 426 19.04 -4.73 -3.07
CA ALA A 426 17.82 -3.95 -3.18
C ALA A 426 17.55 -3.45 -4.62
N TYR A 427 18.59 -3.12 -5.39
CA TYR A 427 18.43 -2.72 -6.79
C TYR A 427 18.01 -3.90 -7.68
N THR A 428 18.47 -5.12 -7.39
CA THR A 428 18.04 -6.35 -8.09
C THR A 428 16.56 -6.64 -7.82
N ARG A 429 16.12 -6.51 -6.56
CA ARG A 429 14.71 -6.66 -6.17
C ARG A 429 13.83 -5.61 -6.86
N LEU A 430 14.20 -4.33 -6.78
CA LEU A 430 13.41 -3.23 -7.34
C LEU A 430 13.31 -3.32 -8.87
N ILE A 431 14.41 -3.56 -9.60
CA ILE A 431 14.34 -3.70 -11.07
C ILE A 431 13.39 -4.84 -11.47
N LEU A 432 13.41 -5.98 -10.78
CA LEU A 432 12.48 -7.09 -11.01
C LEU A 432 11.01 -6.68 -10.77
N ASP A 433 10.73 -5.91 -9.73
CA ASP A 433 9.39 -5.39 -9.48
C ASP A 433 8.95 -4.39 -10.57
N VAL A 434 9.86 -3.60 -11.17
CA VAL A 434 9.52 -2.77 -12.35
C VAL A 434 9.19 -3.60 -13.58
N LEU A 435 9.92 -4.68 -13.85
CA LEU A 435 9.58 -5.61 -14.96
C LEU A 435 8.20 -6.25 -14.75
N ARG A 436 7.88 -6.59 -13.50
CA ARG A 436 6.58 -7.14 -13.05
C ARG A 436 5.47 -6.11 -12.89
N GLY A 437 5.72 -4.81 -13.13
CA GLY A 437 4.72 -3.73 -12.97
C GLY A 437 4.28 -3.47 -11.52
N LYS A 438 5.06 -3.92 -10.53
CA LYS A 438 4.75 -3.82 -9.10
C LYS A 438 5.29 -2.52 -8.52
N GLN A 439 4.41 -1.55 -8.26
CA GLN A 439 4.78 -0.24 -7.71
C GLN A 439 4.80 -0.16 -6.17
N ALA A 440 4.44 -1.22 -5.44
CA ALA A 440 4.35 -1.23 -3.97
C ALA A 440 5.64 -0.76 -3.26
N ALA A 441 6.80 -1.06 -3.85
CA ALA A 441 8.14 -0.73 -3.35
C ALA A 441 8.70 0.59 -3.90
N PHE A 442 7.86 1.46 -4.47
CA PHE A 442 8.26 2.72 -5.11
C PHE A 442 7.45 3.90 -4.56
N VAL A 443 8.09 5.07 -4.50
CA VAL A 443 7.50 6.24 -3.82
C VAL A 443 6.57 7.00 -4.78
N ARG A 444 5.30 7.15 -4.37
CA ARG A 444 4.27 7.85 -5.16
C ARG A 444 4.42 9.38 -5.03
N ASP A 445 3.89 10.12 -5.99
CA ASP A 445 3.97 11.59 -6.01
C ASP A 445 3.40 12.25 -4.73
N ASP A 446 2.18 11.87 -4.36
CA ASP A 446 1.48 12.34 -3.15
C ASP A 446 2.19 11.91 -1.87
N GLU A 447 2.91 10.78 -1.92
CA GLU A 447 3.75 10.29 -0.83
C GLU A 447 5.01 11.15 -0.62
N LEU A 448 5.73 11.49 -1.69
CA LEU A 448 6.83 12.46 -1.63
C LEU A 448 6.34 13.87 -1.23
N ARG A 449 5.15 14.26 -1.69
CA ARG A 449 4.53 15.55 -1.32
C ARG A 449 4.18 15.60 0.17
N ALA A 450 3.71 14.49 0.75
CA ALA A 450 3.49 14.36 2.19
C ALA A 450 4.83 14.35 2.96
N ALA A 451 5.84 13.62 2.48
CA ALA A 451 7.18 13.62 3.06
C ALA A 451 7.80 15.02 3.12
N TRP A 452 7.74 15.78 2.03
CA TRP A 452 8.28 17.14 2.01
C TRP A 452 7.50 18.12 2.89
N LYS A 453 6.17 18.00 3.03
CA LYS A 453 5.40 18.81 4.00
C LYS A 453 5.85 18.60 5.45
N ILE A 454 6.26 17.38 5.81
CA ILE A 454 6.72 17.04 7.16
C ILE A 454 8.09 17.66 7.47
N PHE A 455 9.00 17.70 6.49
CA PHE A 455 10.40 18.09 6.69
C PHE A 455 10.77 19.52 6.28
N THR A 456 10.10 20.11 5.29
CA THR A 456 10.50 21.42 4.73
C THR A 456 10.56 22.52 5.81
N PRO A 457 9.54 22.72 6.69
CA PRO A 457 9.61 23.77 7.70
C PRO A 457 10.77 23.63 8.70
N LEU A 458 11.23 22.39 8.98
CA LEU A 458 12.42 22.16 9.81
C LEU A 458 13.71 22.54 9.05
N LEU A 459 13.79 22.22 7.76
CA LEU A 459 14.95 22.55 6.92
C LEU A 459 15.08 24.07 6.74
N ASP A 460 13.95 24.75 6.44
CA ASP A 460 13.86 26.20 6.35
C ASP A 460 14.30 26.88 7.65
N GLU A 461 13.89 26.33 8.81
CA GLU A 461 14.28 26.84 10.13
C GLU A 461 15.79 26.64 10.39
N ILE A 462 16.34 25.46 10.08
CA ILE A 462 17.76 25.14 10.25
C ILE A 462 18.64 26.05 9.41
N GLU A 463 18.29 26.25 8.13
CA GLU A 463 19.09 27.00 7.17
C GLU A 463 18.91 28.52 7.36
N GLY A 464 17.70 28.98 7.63
CA GLY A 464 17.38 30.39 7.91
C GLY A 464 17.99 30.91 9.21
N GLN A 465 18.00 30.10 10.28
CA GLN A 465 18.65 30.46 11.55
C GLN A 465 20.14 30.08 11.60
N LYS A 466 20.63 29.28 10.63
CA LYS A 466 21.96 28.64 10.64
C LYS A 466 22.23 27.90 11.95
N VAL A 467 21.31 27.03 12.35
CA VAL A 467 21.35 26.31 13.63
C VAL A 467 22.64 25.50 13.73
N LYS A 468 23.54 25.89 14.64
CA LYS A 468 24.84 25.23 14.79
C LYS A 468 24.64 23.80 15.33
N PRO A 469 25.09 22.76 14.62
CA PRO A 469 25.02 21.38 15.10
C PRO A 469 25.98 21.13 16.27
N LEU A 470 25.64 20.16 17.11
CA LEU A 470 26.47 19.75 18.25
C LEU A 470 27.67 18.89 17.79
N PRO A 471 28.89 19.12 18.31
CA PRO A 471 30.04 18.30 17.97
C PRO A 471 29.88 16.88 18.52
N TYR A 472 30.33 15.88 17.76
CA TYR A 472 30.52 14.51 18.26
C TYR A 472 31.76 13.86 17.64
N THR A 473 32.55 13.14 18.43
CA THR A 473 33.76 12.47 17.94
C THR A 473 33.42 11.37 16.95
N PHE A 474 34.22 11.22 15.90
CA PHE A 474 34.16 10.09 14.96
C PHE A 474 34.16 8.75 15.72
N GLY A 475 33.26 7.84 15.35
CA GLY A 475 33.14 6.53 15.98
C GLY A 475 32.40 6.53 17.32
N SER A 476 31.73 7.63 17.70
CA SER A 476 30.87 7.70 18.90
C SER A 476 29.40 7.33 18.61
N ARG A 477 28.49 7.52 19.58
CA ARG A 477 27.04 7.28 19.43
C ARG A 477 26.25 8.51 18.92
N GLY A 478 26.95 9.59 18.56
CA GLY A 478 26.39 10.92 18.32
C GLY A 478 26.38 11.79 19.60
N PRO A 479 25.82 13.01 19.54
CA PRO A 479 25.68 13.91 20.70
C PRO A 479 24.91 13.25 21.86
N LYS A 480 25.21 13.63 23.11
CA LYS A 480 24.58 13.07 24.32
C LYS A 480 23.11 13.49 24.45
N GLU A 481 22.87 14.72 24.05
CA GLU A 481 21.59 15.42 23.94
C GLU A 481 20.58 14.61 23.08
N SER A 482 21.07 13.80 22.13
CA SER A 482 20.23 12.87 21.37
C SER A 482 19.64 11.78 22.25
N ASP A 483 20.46 11.14 23.09
CA ASP A 483 19.98 10.11 24.02
C ASP A 483 19.11 10.73 25.13
N GLU A 484 19.37 11.98 25.54
CA GLU A 484 18.50 12.74 26.46
C GLU A 484 17.12 13.05 25.86
N LEU A 485 17.05 13.50 24.60
CA LEU A 485 15.80 13.71 23.87
C LEU A 485 15.00 12.41 23.71
N VAL A 486 15.69 11.31 23.40
CA VAL A 486 15.11 9.96 23.27
C VAL A 486 14.53 9.47 24.61
N ASN A 487 15.26 9.64 25.71
CA ASN A 487 14.79 9.35 27.06
C ASN A 487 13.56 10.21 27.43
N LYS A 488 13.61 11.52 27.16
CA LYS A 488 12.51 12.47 27.43
C LYS A 488 11.25 12.15 26.62
N ALA A 489 11.39 11.59 25.42
CA ALA A 489 10.25 11.10 24.63
C ALA A 489 9.60 9.84 25.23
N GLY A 490 10.32 9.09 26.08
CA GLY A 490 9.80 7.91 26.78
C GLY A 490 10.34 6.56 26.30
N PHE A 491 11.38 6.55 25.46
CA PHE A 491 12.16 5.33 25.20
C PHE A 491 13.09 5.05 26.39
N GLN A 492 13.18 3.80 26.82
CA GLN A 492 14.02 3.39 27.96
C GLN A 492 15.21 2.56 27.47
N TYR A 493 16.44 2.97 27.82
CA TYR A 493 17.63 2.14 27.60
C TYR A 493 17.70 1.02 28.64
N HIS A 494 18.08 -0.18 28.21
CA HIS A 494 18.38 -1.29 29.11
C HIS A 494 19.65 -0.97 29.92
N HIS A 495 19.52 -0.76 31.23
CA HIS A 495 20.67 -0.72 32.14
C HIS A 495 21.23 -2.14 32.33
N VAL A 496 22.12 -2.56 31.43
CA VAL A 496 22.88 -3.81 31.59
C VAL A 496 23.87 -3.62 32.74
N GLN A 497 23.54 -4.15 33.92
CA GLN A 497 24.56 -4.45 34.92
C GLN A 497 25.46 -5.55 34.35
N THR A 498 26.66 -5.17 33.89
CA THR A 498 27.63 -6.09 33.31
C THR A 498 28.27 -6.97 34.39
N GLN A 499 27.58 -8.05 34.76
CA GLN A 499 28.28 -9.23 35.27
C GLN A 499 29.06 -9.86 34.12
N GLU A 500 30.38 -9.99 34.27
CA GLU A 500 31.27 -10.51 33.24
C GLU A 500 31.13 -12.03 33.05
N MET A 501 30.04 -12.46 32.41
CA MET A 501 29.95 -13.81 31.85
C MET A 501 30.91 -13.92 30.65
N THR A 502 32.15 -14.29 30.96
CA THR A 502 33.25 -14.54 30.03
C THR A 502 32.98 -15.76 29.13
N GLN A 503 32.05 -15.60 28.19
CA GLN A 503 31.79 -16.58 27.14
C GLN A 503 33.06 -16.75 26.29
N ARG A 504 33.78 -17.85 26.53
CA ARG A 504 34.85 -18.35 25.64
C ARG A 504 34.25 -18.77 24.28
N ARG A 505 33.98 -17.80 23.41
CA ARG A 505 33.64 -18.03 22.00
C ARG A 505 34.78 -18.87 21.38
N ARG A 506 34.47 -20.11 20.99
CA ARG A 506 35.40 -20.95 20.23
C ARG A 506 35.67 -20.27 18.87
N PRO A 507 36.92 -20.17 18.40
CA PRO A 507 37.20 -19.61 17.08
C PRO A 507 36.46 -20.36 15.97
N ALA A 508 35.99 -19.63 14.95
CA ALA A 508 35.33 -20.21 13.79
C ALA A 508 36.29 -21.18 13.08
N ASN A 509 35.81 -22.42 12.86
CA ASN A 509 36.66 -23.51 12.41
C ASN A 509 36.96 -23.37 10.90
N ARG A 510 38.20 -23.02 10.52
CA ARG A 510 38.65 -22.93 9.13
C ARG A 510 38.56 -24.30 8.44
N LYS A 511 37.42 -24.61 7.82
CA LYS A 511 37.27 -25.76 6.93
C LYS A 511 37.93 -25.47 5.57
N GLY A 512 39.21 -25.81 5.45
CA GLY A 512 39.79 -26.11 4.13
C GLY A 512 39.11 -27.34 3.51
N PRO A 513 39.17 -27.51 2.18
CA PRO A 513 38.54 -28.65 1.52
C PRO A 513 39.20 -29.96 1.97
N ARG A 514 38.38 -30.94 2.37
CA ARG A 514 38.83 -32.33 2.52
C ARG A 514 38.15 -33.18 1.44
N SER A 515 38.99 -33.91 0.71
CA SER A 515 38.56 -34.94 -0.24
C SER A 515 37.76 -36.03 0.47
N ALA A 516 36.85 -36.66 -0.27
CA ALA A 516 36.12 -37.82 0.21
C ALA A 516 36.95 -39.09 0.02
N GLU A 517 37.04 -39.94 1.05
CA GLU A 517 37.32 -41.36 0.88
C GLU A 517 36.74 -42.21 2.03
N HIS A 518 36.36 -43.45 1.68
CA HIS A 518 35.92 -44.60 2.48
C HIS A 518 35.67 -44.44 4.00
N ARG A 519 34.42 -44.61 4.49
CA ARG A 519 33.76 -45.91 4.78
C ARG A 519 34.62 -46.91 5.59
N LYS A 520 34.21 -47.19 6.85
CA LYS A 520 33.62 -48.49 7.29
C LYS A 520 33.23 -48.50 8.79
N PHE A 521 32.48 -49.55 9.15
CA PHE A 521 31.98 -50.06 10.45
C PHE A 521 32.83 -49.77 11.73
N MET A 522 32.34 -49.90 12.97
CA MET A 522 31.17 -50.65 13.51
C MET A 522 30.67 -50.10 14.88
N SER A 523 29.56 -50.64 15.40
CA SER A 523 28.96 -50.38 16.74
C SER A 523 29.19 -51.58 17.70
N PRO A 524 28.58 -51.72 18.91
CA PRO A 524 28.04 -50.77 19.94
C PRO A 524 28.49 -51.14 21.41
N HIS A 525 27.76 -50.66 22.44
CA HIS A 525 27.69 -51.15 23.86
C HIS A 525 28.85 -50.77 24.85
N LEU A 526 28.70 -50.73 26.19
CA LEU A 526 27.60 -50.94 27.18
C LEU A 526 27.82 -49.95 28.39
N LEU A 527 26.80 -49.41 29.10
CA LEU A 527 26.34 -49.65 30.51
C LEU A 527 27.42 -50.04 31.57
N ASP A 528 27.36 -49.71 32.88
CA ASP A 528 26.29 -49.14 33.76
C ASP A 528 26.85 -48.28 34.98
N PRO A 529 26.31 -48.12 36.23
CA PRO A 529 26.29 -46.78 36.91
C PRO A 529 26.53 -46.69 38.47
N ARG A 530 26.23 -45.50 39.06
CA ARG A 530 25.80 -45.17 40.48
C ARG A 530 26.79 -45.19 41.67
N SER A 531 26.90 -44.02 42.36
CA SER A 531 26.72 -43.74 43.82
C SER A 531 27.28 -42.33 44.13
N THR A 532 26.59 -41.29 44.65
CA THR A 532 25.74 -41.01 45.84
C THR A 532 26.50 -40.60 47.13
N CYS A 533 25.99 -39.56 47.82
CA CYS A 533 26.40 -39.04 49.15
C CYS A 533 27.74 -38.26 49.22
N ASP A 534 27.94 -37.24 50.08
CA ASP A 534 27.00 -36.43 50.88
C ASP A 534 27.55 -35.03 51.26
N SER A 535 26.71 -34.20 51.88
CA SER A 535 26.95 -32.82 52.41
C SER A 535 27.74 -32.80 53.77
N PRO A 536 28.12 -31.66 54.45
CA PRO A 536 27.51 -30.31 54.42
C PRO A 536 28.39 -29.03 54.63
N LEU A 537 27.66 -27.90 54.56
CA LEU A 537 27.87 -26.48 54.92
C LEU A 537 28.80 -26.10 56.10
N LEU A 538 29.39 -24.87 56.07
CA LEU A 538 29.06 -23.77 57.01
C LEU A 538 29.65 -22.37 56.63
N SER A 539 29.29 -21.36 57.45
CA SER A 539 29.43 -19.88 57.36
C SER A 539 30.89 -19.31 57.45
N SER A 540 31.21 -18.01 57.32
CA SER A 540 30.47 -16.75 57.63
C SER A 540 31.04 -15.45 56.98
N SER A 541 30.24 -14.37 57.05
CA SER A 541 30.52 -12.92 57.34
C SER A 541 31.97 -12.37 57.43
N LEU A 542 32.29 -11.07 57.22
CA LEU A 542 31.50 -9.81 57.09
C LEU A 542 32.30 -8.71 56.31
N GLU A 543 31.63 -7.60 55.93
CA GLU A 543 32.06 -6.19 55.69
C GLU A 543 33.55 -5.76 55.49
N ILE A 544 33.77 -4.74 54.63
CA ILE A 544 34.28 -3.38 54.98
C ILE A 544 34.28 -2.43 53.74
N SER A 545 34.41 -1.11 53.98
CA SER A 545 34.27 -0.01 53.01
C SER A 545 35.56 0.81 52.80
N THR A 546 35.48 1.80 51.89
CA THR A 546 36.24 3.08 51.82
C THR A 546 37.46 3.21 50.88
N THR A 547 37.58 4.43 50.34
CA THR A 547 38.50 4.96 49.30
C THR A 547 39.89 5.40 49.80
N VAL A 548 40.89 5.58 48.90
CA VAL A 548 41.61 6.86 48.64
C VAL A 548 42.69 6.73 47.52
N ALA A 549 43.19 7.87 47.03
CA ALA A 549 43.95 8.15 45.80
C ALA A 549 45.43 7.66 45.68
N MET A 550 45.96 7.82 44.44
CA MET A 550 47.33 8.13 43.94
C MET A 550 48.55 7.96 44.90
N ALA A 551 49.75 7.54 44.45
CA ALA A 551 50.53 8.09 43.31
C ALA A 551 51.85 7.31 43.00
N GLN A 552 52.68 7.89 42.11
CA GLN A 552 54.15 7.75 41.93
C GLN A 552 54.76 6.76 40.92
N ASN A 553 55.81 7.27 40.25
CA ASN A 553 56.65 6.70 39.19
C ASN A 553 57.71 5.71 39.72
N VAL A 554 58.41 5.01 38.82
CA VAL A 554 59.90 4.88 38.80
C VAL A 554 60.38 4.63 37.34
N ASP A 555 61.53 5.22 36.99
CA ASP A 555 62.23 5.21 35.68
C ASP A 555 63.26 4.03 35.59
N ASP A 556 64.24 3.84 34.69
CA ASP A 556 65.03 4.61 33.69
C ASP A 556 65.82 3.56 32.80
N LYS A 557 66.67 3.98 31.84
CA LYS A 557 67.83 3.26 31.21
C LYS A 557 67.54 2.25 30.07
N ASN A 558 68.27 2.20 28.94
CA ASN A 558 69.36 3.02 28.31
C ASN A 558 69.57 2.50 26.83
N THR A 559 70.42 2.97 25.89
CA THR A 559 71.50 3.99 25.78
C THR A 559 71.73 4.40 24.30
N ALA A 560 72.21 5.63 24.05
CA ALA A 560 73.00 6.05 22.86
C ALA A 560 72.30 6.09 21.46
N ILE A 561 72.76 6.82 20.43
CA ILE A 561 74.05 7.51 20.14
C ILE A 561 73.83 9.02 19.75
N LYS A 562 74.89 9.85 19.85
CA LYS A 562 74.95 11.32 19.54
C LYS A 562 75.23 11.57 18.02
N THR A 563 75.33 12.78 17.40
CA THR A 563 75.72 14.14 17.85
C THR A 563 75.39 15.20 16.75
N PHE A 564 74.85 16.40 17.11
CA PHE A 564 74.98 17.78 16.53
C PHE A 564 75.10 18.02 14.98
N VAL A 565 74.60 19.10 14.35
CA VAL A 565 75.00 20.54 14.48
C VAL A 565 73.96 21.55 13.87
N LEU A 566 73.85 22.73 14.50
CA LEU A 566 73.36 24.09 14.14
C LEU A 566 72.59 24.48 12.84
N LYS A 567 71.55 25.32 13.07
CA LYS A 567 71.07 26.56 12.39
C LYS A 567 71.55 26.97 10.97
N GLY A 568 70.60 27.42 10.12
CA GLY A 568 70.84 28.29 8.95
C GLY A 568 69.56 28.90 8.33
N LYS A 569 69.67 30.03 7.60
CA LYS A 569 68.59 30.72 6.85
C LYS A 569 69.13 31.34 5.55
N THR A 570 68.35 31.31 4.45
CA THR A 570 68.38 32.27 3.30
C THR A 570 69.73 32.39 2.51
N PRO A 571 69.89 33.21 1.43
CA PRO A 571 68.96 33.99 0.59
C PRO A 571 69.14 33.82 -0.96
N GLN A 572 68.40 34.63 -1.74
CA GLN A 572 68.79 35.36 -2.99
C GLN A 572 68.79 34.74 -4.42
N ASP A 573 67.91 35.33 -5.25
CA ASP A 573 68.04 35.90 -6.61
C ASP A 573 69.20 35.51 -7.57
N VAL A 574 68.83 35.13 -8.81
CA VAL A 574 69.57 35.45 -10.07
C VAL A 574 68.56 35.75 -11.20
N SER A 575 68.96 36.56 -12.18
CA SER A 575 68.13 37.24 -13.20
C SER A 575 67.93 36.50 -14.55
N GLY A 576 66.95 36.98 -15.35
CA GLY A 576 66.80 36.72 -16.79
C GLY A 576 65.62 37.51 -17.39
N ALA A 577 65.78 38.17 -18.55
CA ALA A 577 64.79 39.14 -19.06
C ALA A 577 64.71 39.27 -20.60
N SER A 578 63.51 39.58 -21.12
CA SER A 578 63.15 40.21 -22.42
C SER A 578 61.68 39.87 -22.80
N THR A 579 60.95 40.58 -23.67
CA THR A 579 60.52 42.01 -23.70
C THR A 579 59.39 42.18 -24.74
N THR A 580 58.63 43.28 -24.71
CA THR A 580 57.61 43.74 -25.70
C THR A 580 56.24 43.02 -25.71
N ALA A 581 55.10 43.66 -26.04
CA ALA A 581 54.68 45.08 -25.99
C ALA A 581 53.15 45.22 -26.25
N SER A 582 52.55 46.38 -25.89
CA SER A 582 51.18 46.87 -26.23
C SER A 582 49.97 46.09 -25.67
N SER A 583 48.84 46.72 -25.27
CA SER A 583 48.52 48.15 -25.01
C SER A 583 47.13 48.30 -24.36
N SER A 584 46.95 49.32 -23.48
CA SER A 584 45.71 50.11 -23.19
C SER A 584 44.36 49.42 -22.91
N ASP A 585 43.52 49.86 -21.95
CA ASP A 585 43.60 51.04 -21.06
C ASP A 585 42.72 50.87 -19.78
N ASP A 586 42.88 51.81 -18.86
CA ASP A 586 42.32 51.92 -17.49
C ASP A 586 40.77 51.96 -17.35
N GLY A 587 40.28 51.84 -16.10
CA GLY A 587 38.84 51.98 -15.79
C GLY A 587 38.43 51.90 -14.32
N GLU A 588 39.08 52.63 -13.40
CA GLU A 588 38.80 52.54 -11.95
C GLU A 588 37.50 53.25 -11.46
N THR A 589 36.70 52.50 -10.70
CA THR A 589 36.22 52.86 -9.34
C THR A 589 35.34 54.12 -9.05
N LYS A 590 34.12 53.82 -8.53
CA LYS A 590 33.27 54.60 -7.58
C LYS A 590 32.40 55.81 -8.06
N ARG A 591 31.33 56.01 -7.27
CA ARG A 591 30.37 57.15 -7.18
C ARG A 591 29.24 57.11 -8.24
N LYS A 592 28.02 57.60 -7.97
CA LYS A 592 27.48 58.31 -6.78
C LYS A 592 25.96 58.04 -6.57
N MET A 593 25.40 58.65 -5.52
CA MET A 593 23.99 58.62 -5.12
C MET A 593 23.20 59.83 -5.68
N ASP A 594 21.87 59.67 -5.76
CA ASP A 594 20.78 60.66 -5.77
C ASP A 594 20.59 61.69 -6.92
N TYR A 595 19.30 61.86 -7.29
CA TYR A 595 18.53 63.03 -7.82
C TYR A 595 17.36 62.49 -8.69
N ILE A 596 16.11 62.38 -8.21
CA ILE A 596 15.05 63.40 -7.97
C ILE A 596 14.29 63.85 -9.24
N GLU A 597 13.14 63.16 -9.45
CA GLU A 597 11.77 63.69 -9.68
C GLU A 597 11.37 64.56 -10.92
N LYS A 598 10.11 64.32 -11.38
CA LYS A 598 9.28 65.10 -12.34
C LYS A 598 9.63 64.93 -13.85
N GLU A 599 8.71 65.14 -14.80
CA GLU A 599 7.35 65.76 -14.79
C GLU A 599 6.20 64.81 -15.23
N LYS A 600 4.97 65.36 -15.28
CA LYS A 600 3.70 64.77 -15.71
C LYS A 600 3.10 65.60 -16.87
N ASP A 601 1.83 65.30 -17.18
CA ASP A 601 0.76 66.21 -17.69
C ASP A 601 0.52 66.15 -19.22
N GLU A 602 -0.72 66.25 -19.73
CA GLU A 602 -2.06 66.24 -19.10
C GLU A 602 -3.15 65.85 -20.14
N MET A 603 -4.33 65.38 -19.69
CA MET A 603 -5.66 65.90 -20.05
C MET A 603 -6.81 65.10 -19.38
N THR A 604 -7.95 65.76 -19.17
CA THR A 604 -9.12 65.33 -18.36
C THR A 604 -10.35 64.99 -19.24
N VAL A 605 -11.55 64.61 -18.74
CA VAL A 605 -12.60 65.44 -18.09
C VAL A 605 -13.78 64.54 -17.59
N ASP A 606 -14.31 64.79 -16.37
CA ASP A 606 -15.65 64.56 -15.75
C ASP A 606 -16.47 63.24 -15.98
N SER A 607 -17.60 62.96 -15.30
CA SER A 607 -17.95 62.83 -13.86
C SER A 607 -19.24 61.95 -13.72
N ASP A 608 -19.84 61.55 -12.59
CA ASP A 608 -19.54 61.76 -11.15
C ASP A 608 -19.56 60.38 -10.39
N GLU A 609 -20.42 59.94 -9.43
CA GLU A 609 -21.48 60.51 -8.57
C GLU A 609 -21.41 59.88 -7.15
N LEU A 610 -22.14 60.45 -6.17
CA LEU A 610 -21.97 60.21 -4.73
C LEU A 610 -23.27 60.52 -3.95
N PRO A 611 -23.41 60.29 -2.62
CA PRO A 611 -22.60 59.49 -1.67
C PRO A 611 -23.44 58.60 -0.70
N ARG A 612 -22.80 57.83 0.21
CA ARG A 612 -22.90 58.09 1.69
C ARG A 612 -21.99 57.25 2.61
N ARG A 613 -21.53 57.96 3.65
CA ARG A 613 -20.65 57.60 4.80
C ARG A 613 -21.52 57.22 6.04
N SER A 614 -21.06 56.67 7.19
CA SER A 614 -19.77 56.07 7.63
C SER A 614 -19.79 55.62 9.13
N ARG A 615 -18.81 54.77 9.52
CA ARG A 615 -18.00 54.79 10.78
C ARG A 615 -18.63 54.59 12.19
N ARG A 616 -17.74 54.11 13.09
CA ARG A 616 -17.78 54.07 14.59
C ARG A 616 -18.64 52.93 15.19
N LYS A 617 -18.34 52.39 16.39
CA LYS A 617 -17.50 52.90 17.52
C LYS A 617 -16.83 51.75 18.31
N ARG A 618 -15.66 51.99 18.94
CA ARG A 618 -15.07 51.09 19.97
C ARG A 618 -15.71 51.34 21.34
N ARG A 619 -15.77 50.32 22.21
CA ARG A 619 -15.33 50.41 23.62
C ARG A 619 -14.98 49.03 24.20
N VAL A 620 -14.34 49.05 25.37
CA VAL A 620 -13.72 47.94 26.13
C VAL A 620 -14.38 47.90 27.51
N VAL A 621 -14.22 46.83 28.32
CA VAL A 621 -13.84 46.87 29.78
C VAL A 621 -14.17 45.57 30.56
N ILE A 622 -13.15 45.07 31.27
CA ILE A 622 -13.13 44.21 32.49
C ILE A 622 -13.35 42.67 32.41
N LEU A 623 -12.70 42.03 33.39
CA LEU A 623 -12.48 40.60 33.63
C LEU A 623 -13.74 39.89 34.18
N LEU A 624 -13.73 38.55 34.14
CA LEU A 624 -13.55 37.73 35.36
C LEU A 624 -13.23 36.27 34.99
N SER A 625 -12.37 35.61 35.78
CA SER A 625 -12.33 34.15 35.88
C SER A 625 -13.39 33.66 36.87
N PRO A 626 -13.68 32.36 36.92
CA PRO A 626 -13.09 31.61 38.03
C PRO A 626 -12.62 30.19 37.67
N SER A 627 -11.53 29.77 38.32
CA SER A 627 -11.21 28.38 38.59
C SER A 627 -11.98 27.87 39.83
N GLU A 628 -11.75 26.61 40.21
CA GLU A 628 -12.18 25.99 41.47
C GLU A 628 -13.67 25.63 41.65
N VAL A 629 -13.99 24.36 41.38
CA VAL A 629 -14.55 23.50 42.45
C VAL A 629 -13.78 22.18 42.43
N SER A 630 -13.31 21.73 43.60
CA SER A 630 -12.58 20.47 43.76
C SER A 630 -13.30 19.50 44.70
N SER A 631 -13.08 18.20 44.44
CA SER A 631 -13.19 17.07 45.37
C SER A 631 -14.57 16.41 45.60
N ARG A 632 -14.49 15.08 45.82
CA ARG A 632 -15.51 14.16 46.40
C ARG A 632 -16.69 13.88 45.44
N TYR A 633 -17.02 12.63 45.12
CA TYR A 633 -17.34 11.59 46.11
C TYR A 633 -16.86 10.16 45.77
N LYS A 634 -16.22 9.55 46.78
CA LYS A 634 -16.04 8.14 47.14
C LYS A 634 -16.44 7.02 46.14
N ARG A 635 -15.48 6.10 45.90
CA ARG A 635 -15.74 4.68 45.57
C ARG A 635 -16.77 4.08 46.53
N ARG A 636 -17.61 3.15 46.05
CA ARG A 636 -18.33 2.20 46.90
C ARG A 636 -18.18 0.80 46.31
N ILE A 637 -17.69 -0.14 47.12
CA ILE A 637 -17.59 -1.56 46.78
C ILE A 637 -18.95 -2.21 47.06
N VAL A 638 -19.45 -3.03 46.13
CA VAL A 638 -20.47 -4.04 46.40
C VAL A 638 -20.07 -5.31 45.64
N GLU A 639 -19.86 -6.39 46.37
CA GLU A 639 -19.50 -7.72 45.87
C GLU A 639 -20.75 -8.66 45.91
N PRO A 640 -20.70 -9.94 45.50
CA PRO A 640 -21.57 -10.36 44.40
C PRO A 640 -22.75 -11.24 44.84
N LYS A 641 -23.98 -10.78 44.58
CA LYS A 641 -25.18 -11.62 44.51
C LYS A 641 -26.13 -11.12 43.42
N VAL A 642 -26.43 -11.96 42.43
CA VAL A 642 -27.70 -12.72 42.30
C VAL A 642 -27.48 -13.75 41.18
N GLN A 643 -27.04 -14.94 41.56
CA GLN A 643 -26.92 -16.10 40.67
C GLN A 643 -28.28 -16.83 40.59
N THR A 644 -29.36 -16.08 40.32
CA THR A 644 -30.74 -16.54 40.64
C THR A 644 -31.83 -15.99 39.70
N LEU A 645 -31.50 -15.58 38.48
CA LEU A 645 -32.48 -15.19 37.44
C LEU A 645 -32.32 -15.99 36.12
N LEU A 646 -31.96 -17.27 36.24
CA LEU A 646 -31.82 -18.22 35.11
C LEU A 646 -32.98 -19.23 35.01
N LYS A 647 -34.16 -18.94 35.58
CA LYS A 647 -35.35 -19.79 35.46
C LYS A 647 -36.61 -18.95 35.18
N THR A 648 -37.38 -19.41 34.18
CA THR A 648 -38.63 -18.86 33.61
C THR A 648 -38.48 -17.81 32.49
N ARG A 649 -38.86 -18.24 31.28
CA ARG A 649 -39.17 -17.43 30.09
C ARG A 649 -40.17 -18.23 29.23
N PRO A 650 -41.31 -17.67 28.80
CA PRO A 650 -42.18 -18.31 27.81
C PRO A 650 -41.55 -18.32 26.41
N VAL A 651 -42.10 -19.14 25.51
CA VAL A 651 -41.58 -19.39 24.14
C VAL A 651 -42.29 -18.48 23.12
N ALA A 652 -41.50 -17.72 22.32
CA ALA A 652 -41.88 -17.19 20.98
C ALA A 652 -40.74 -16.34 20.35
N ALA A 653 -39.53 -16.90 20.14
CA ALA A 653 -38.42 -16.20 19.47
C ALA A 653 -37.27 -17.13 19.00
N ILE A 654 -37.58 -18.29 18.41
CA ILE A 654 -36.60 -19.22 17.83
C ILE A 654 -37.22 -19.80 16.55
N ASP A 655 -36.50 -19.71 15.41
CA ASP A 655 -36.61 -20.63 14.26
C ASP A 655 -35.65 -20.22 13.11
N ALA A 656 -35.46 -18.92 12.87
CA ALA A 656 -34.73 -18.43 11.68
C ALA A 656 -33.27 -18.89 11.57
N ALA A 657 -32.54 -18.99 12.69
CA ALA A 657 -31.14 -19.43 12.69
C ALA A 657 -31.01 -20.97 12.61
N ASP A 658 -31.86 -21.69 13.34
CA ASP A 658 -31.80 -23.15 13.43
C ASP A 658 -32.19 -23.82 12.10
N TYR A 659 -33.10 -23.21 11.32
CA TYR A 659 -33.46 -23.71 9.99
C TYR A 659 -32.27 -23.69 9.01
N VAL A 660 -31.46 -22.62 9.05
CA VAL A 660 -30.23 -22.51 8.24
C VAL A 660 -29.18 -23.52 8.70
N GLU A 661 -28.97 -23.68 10.00
CA GLU A 661 -27.98 -24.66 10.49
C GLU A 661 -28.41 -26.11 10.23
N ALA A 662 -29.72 -26.40 10.30
CA ALA A 662 -30.29 -27.69 9.92
C ALA A 662 -30.07 -27.99 8.43
N ALA A 663 -30.40 -27.04 7.54
CA ALA A 663 -30.18 -27.19 6.11
C ALA A 663 -28.69 -27.42 5.76
N VAL A 664 -27.77 -26.70 6.42
CA VAL A 664 -26.31 -26.90 6.25
C VAL A 664 -25.85 -28.28 6.77
N LYS A 665 -26.37 -28.74 7.91
CA LYS A 665 -26.11 -30.09 8.45
C LYS A 665 -26.63 -31.19 7.53
N GLU A 666 -27.80 -31.00 6.91
CA GLU A 666 -28.40 -31.95 5.96
C GLU A 666 -27.65 -31.97 4.62
N LYS A 667 -27.29 -30.80 4.06
CA LYS A 667 -26.45 -30.70 2.84
C LYS A 667 -25.09 -31.39 3.05
N LYS A 668 -24.48 -31.28 4.24
CA LYS A 668 -23.29 -32.06 4.64
C LYS A 668 -23.55 -33.57 4.76
N ARG A 669 -24.66 -34.00 5.39
CA ARG A 669 -25.03 -35.44 5.45
C ARG A 669 -25.20 -36.04 4.06
N ASN A 670 -25.88 -35.36 3.15
CA ASN A 670 -26.15 -35.85 1.80
C ASN A 670 -24.88 -35.91 0.94
N GLN A 671 -23.95 -34.96 1.07
CA GLN A 671 -22.62 -35.06 0.46
C GLN A 671 -21.78 -36.24 1.00
N ILE A 672 -21.86 -36.53 2.31
CA ILE A 672 -21.18 -37.69 2.92
C ILE A 672 -21.81 -39.01 2.45
N ALA A 673 -23.14 -39.07 2.33
CA ALA A 673 -23.86 -40.22 1.77
C ALA A 673 -23.46 -40.46 0.30
N ALA A 674 -23.44 -39.43 -0.54
CA ALA A 674 -23.00 -39.52 -1.93
C ALA A 674 -21.52 -39.98 -2.06
N LYS A 675 -20.63 -39.49 -1.20
CA LYS A 675 -19.22 -39.94 -1.15
C LYS A 675 -19.07 -41.39 -0.65
N ARG A 676 -20.00 -41.92 0.15
CA ARG A 676 -20.06 -43.35 0.49
C ARG A 676 -20.62 -44.20 -0.65
N ALA A 677 -21.69 -43.77 -1.30
CA ALA A 677 -22.29 -44.48 -2.44
C ALA A 677 -21.31 -44.66 -3.60
N LYS A 678 -20.54 -43.61 -3.94
CA LYS A 678 -19.49 -43.66 -4.98
C LYS A 678 -18.28 -44.56 -4.63
N LYS A 679 -18.23 -45.21 -3.47
CA LYS A 679 -17.11 -46.09 -3.06
C LYS A 679 -17.45 -47.59 -3.08
N THR A 680 -18.63 -47.98 -3.53
CA THR A 680 -19.11 -49.39 -3.47
C THR A 680 -19.37 -50.02 -4.84
N VAL A 681 -19.09 -49.33 -5.95
CA VAL A 681 -19.25 -49.87 -7.32
C VAL A 681 -17.99 -49.60 -8.14
N CYS A 682 -16.99 -50.49 -8.04
CA CYS A 682 -15.93 -50.66 -9.06
C CYS A 682 -15.07 -51.93 -8.79
N LYS A 683 -15.42 -53.06 -9.42
CA LYS A 683 -14.55 -54.24 -9.62
C LYS A 683 -14.99 -54.96 -10.90
N GLY A 684 -14.23 -54.87 -12.00
CA GLY A 684 -14.55 -55.62 -13.22
C GLY A 684 -13.93 -55.15 -14.54
N LYS A 685 -12.71 -55.62 -14.85
CA LYS A 685 -12.27 -56.15 -16.15
C LYS A 685 -12.55 -55.40 -17.49
N THR A 686 -11.48 -54.79 -18.03
CA THR A 686 -10.87 -55.06 -19.38
C THR A 686 -11.74 -55.17 -20.66
N THR A 687 -11.61 -54.16 -21.54
CA THR A 687 -11.15 -54.19 -22.98
C THR A 687 -11.55 -55.31 -23.97
N PRO A 688 -11.57 -55.06 -25.31
CA PRO A 688 -11.82 -53.81 -26.08
C PRO A 688 -12.63 -54.06 -27.41
N ASN A 689 -12.58 -53.09 -28.35
CA ASN A 689 -12.95 -53.13 -29.79
C ASN A 689 -14.45 -53.05 -30.17
N GLY A 690 -14.76 -52.41 -31.32
CA GLY A 690 -16.07 -52.59 -32.00
C GLY A 690 -16.72 -51.41 -32.75
N LEU A 691 -16.02 -50.80 -33.72
CA LEU A 691 -16.49 -50.29 -35.03
C LEU A 691 -17.98 -49.92 -35.34
N VAL A 692 -18.10 -49.00 -36.32
CA VAL A 692 -19.25 -48.60 -37.18
C VAL A 692 -20.34 -47.66 -36.61
N SER A 693 -20.73 -46.70 -37.47
CA SER A 693 -21.90 -45.80 -37.41
C SER A 693 -23.03 -46.39 -38.31
N PRO A 694 -24.06 -45.69 -38.84
CA PRO A 694 -24.68 -44.40 -38.53
C PRO A 694 -26.24 -44.51 -38.42
N VAL A 695 -26.96 -43.45 -38.83
CA VAL A 695 -28.40 -43.35 -39.21
C VAL A 695 -29.37 -42.84 -38.13
N GLN A 696 -30.31 -42.00 -38.61
CA GLN A 696 -31.33 -41.27 -37.86
C GLN A 696 -32.75 -41.86 -38.10
N ASP A 697 -33.68 -41.39 -37.27
CA ASP A 697 -35.05 -40.96 -37.63
C ASP A 697 -36.34 -41.82 -37.51
N GLU A 698 -37.39 -41.10 -37.10
CA GLU A 698 -38.83 -41.21 -37.42
C GLU A 698 -39.78 -42.31 -36.84
N LYS A 699 -40.34 -42.00 -35.65
CA LYS A 699 -41.79 -41.83 -35.35
C LYS A 699 -42.85 -42.92 -35.72
N LYS A 700 -43.58 -43.41 -34.68
CA LYS A 700 -45.07 -43.62 -34.60
C LYS A 700 -45.43 -44.04 -33.15
N LYS A 701 -46.24 -43.34 -32.34
CA LYS A 701 -47.66 -42.87 -32.38
C LYS A 701 -48.60 -43.65 -31.40
N THR A 702 -48.86 -43.01 -30.26
CA THR A 702 -49.95 -43.12 -29.25
C THR A 702 -51.30 -43.76 -29.64
N PRO A 703 -52.12 -44.24 -28.67
CA PRO A 703 -53.34 -43.48 -28.29
C PRO A 703 -53.91 -43.57 -26.84
N LYS A 704 -54.27 -42.40 -26.28
CA LYS A 704 -55.50 -42.00 -25.52
C LYS A 704 -56.25 -42.95 -24.55
N LYS A 705 -56.67 -42.39 -23.39
CA LYS A 705 -58.08 -42.44 -22.90
C LYS A 705 -58.47 -41.19 -22.06
N LYS A 706 -59.77 -40.96 -21.82
CA LYS A 706 -60.39 -39.73 -21.24
C LYS A 706 -61.63 -40.07 -20.37
N ARG A 707 -62.11 -39.08 -19.58
CA ARG A 707 -63.30 -39.02 -18.65
C ARG A 707 -62.99 -39.39 -17.18
N SER A 708 -63.10 -38.49 -16.17
CA SER A 708 -64.22 -37.65 -15.62
C SER A 708 -65.10 -38.43 -14.63
N THR A 709 -65.60 -37.92 -13.48
CA THR A 709 -65.86 -36.56 -12.93
C THR A 709 -65.92 -36.55 -11.39
N LYS A 710 -65.65 -35.43 -10.69
CA LYS A 710 -66.57 -34.86 -9.65
C LYS A 710 -66.24 -33.43 -9.18
N ALA A 711 -67.20 -32.85 -8.46
CA ALA A 711 -67.47 -31.43 -8.23
C ALA A 711 -66.52 -30.64 -7.29
N ARG A 712 -66.64 -29.30 -7.41
CA ARG A 712 -66.08 -28.20 -6.59
C ARG A 712 -65.97 -28.46 -5.07
N ARG A 713 -64.88 -27.94 -4.49
CA ARG A 713 -64.90 -27.11 -3.26
C ARG A 713 -64.13 -25.81 -3.51
N SER A 714 -64.14 -24.88 -2.55
CA SER A 714 -63.69 -23.48 -2.68
C SER A 714 -62.19 -23.32 -2.95
N LEU A 715 -61.82 -22.18 -3.54
CA LEU A 715 -60.45 -21.76 -3.80
C LEU A 715 -59.83 -21.07 -2.57
N GLU A 716 -58.51 -21.21 -2.47
CA GLU A 716 -57.54 -20.45 -1.65
C GLU A 716 -57.61 -20.53 -0.10
N PRO A 717 -56.49 -20.25 0.60
CA PRO A 717 -55.10 -20.08 0.12
C PRO A 717 -54.10 -21.08 0.75
N ALA A 718 -53.22 -21.64 -0.10
CA ALA A 718 -52.00 -22.36 0.32
C ALA A 718 -50.99 -22.46 -0.84
N TYR A 719 -50.63 -21.32 -1.45
CA TYR A 719 -49.64 -21.28 -2.52
C TYR A 719 -48.23 -21.38 -1.90
N CYS A 720 -47.46 -22.41 -2.26
CA CYS A 720 -46.09 -22.55 -1.77
C CYS A 720 -45.13 -21.69 -2.58
N PHE A 721 -44.25 -20.95 -1.90
CA PHE A 721 -43.24 -20.06 -2.48
C PHE A 721 -42.35 -20.78 -3.51
N ASP A 722 -41.89 -21.99 -3.20
CA ASP A 722 -41.02 -22.79 -4.06
C ASP A 722 -41.67 -23.14 -5.40
N LEU A 723 -42.99 -23.36 -5.41
CA LEU A 723 -43.75 -23.63 -6.64
C LEU A 723 -43.86 -22.38 -7.53
N GLN A 724 -44.00 -21.19 -6.92
CA GLN A 724 -44.01 -19.92 -7.64
C GLN A 724 -42.64 -19.61 -8.25
N THR A 725 -41.56 -19.76 -7.48
CA THR A 725 -40.18 -19.57 -7.97
C THR A 725 -39.82 -20.56 -9.08
N THR A 726 -40.20 -21.85 -8.94
CA THR A 726 -40.01 -22.86 -9.99
C THR A 726 -40.78 -22.51 -11.26
N TYR A 727 -42.02 -22.03 -11.14
CA TYR A 727 -42.84 -21.61 -12.27
C TYR A 727 -42.26 -20.38 -12.98
N VAL A 728 -41.84 -19.35 -12.24
CA VAL A 728 -41.26 -18.12 -12.81
C VAL A 728 -39.91 -18.40 -13.47
N SER A 729 -39.07 -19.26 -12.89
CA SER A 729 -37.83 -19.73 -13.51
C SER A 729 -38.08 -20.41 -14.86
N LYS A 730 -39.02 -21.37 -14.93
CA LYS A 730 -39.39 -22.01 -16.20
C LYS A 730 -39.96 -21.02 -17.21
N LEU A 731 -40.81 -20.09 -16.77
CA LEU A 731 -41.40 -19.06 -17.62
C LEU A 731 -40.33 -18.11 -18.21
N ILE A 732 -39.32 -17.73 -17.44
CA ILE A 732 -38.22 -16.88 -17.92
C ILE A 732 -37.41 -17.62 -18.98
N ASN A 733 -37.04 -18.88 -18.75
CA ASN A 733 -36.33 -19.67 -19.76
C ASN A 733 -37.15 -19.74 -21.06
N GLU A 734 -38.46 -20.06 -21.00
CA GLU A 734 -39.35 -20.06 -22.17
C GLU A 734 -39.56 -18.69 -22.86
N LEU A 735 -39.26 -17.57 -22.19
CA LEU A 735 -39.39 -16.23 -22.76
C LEU A 735 -38.11 -15.73 -23.43
N TYR A 736 -36.96 -16.26 -23.01
CA TYR A 736 -35.62 -15.89 -23.49
C TYR A 736 -34.86 -17.07 -24.14
N GLU A 737 -35.53 -18.21 -24.41
CA GLU A 737 -34.97 -19.39 -25.11
C GLU A 737 -34.35 -19.08 -26.47
N GLU A 738 -34.85 -18.04 -27.17
CA GLU A 738 -34.28 -17.55 -28.44
C GLU A 738 -33.02 -16.66 -28.24
N GLN A 739 -32.78 -16.11 -27.04
CA GLN A 739 -31.67 -15.19 -26.73
C GLN A 739 -30.31 -15.92 -26.61
N GLU A 740 -30.28 -17.10 -25.98
CA GLU A 740 -29.03 -17.85 -25.70
C GLU A 740 -28.30 -18.35 -26.96
N GLN A 741 -28.97 -18.28 -28.11
CA GLN A 741 -28.41 -18.61 -29.41
C GLN A 741 -27.60 -17.42 -29.99
N ASP A 742 -28.13 -16.21 -29.87
CA ASP A 742 -27.52 -14.97 -30.40
C ASP A 742 -26.39 -14.42 -29.48
N ASP A 743 -26.51 -14.59 -28.16
CA ASP A 743 -25.51 -14.14 -27.17
C ASP A 743 -24.08 -14.69 -27.45
N ARG A 744 -23.95 -15.77 -28.24
CA ARG A 744 -22.65 -16.37 -28.60
C ARG A 744 -21.85 -15.55 -29.59
N GLU A 745 -22.48 -14.86 -30.53
CA GLU A 745 -21.77 -14.00 -31.49
C GLU A 745 -21.42 -12.63 -30.86
N MET A 746 -22.22 -12.18 -29.89
CA MET A 746 -22.06 -10.90 -29.21
C MET A 746 -20.79 -10.77 -28.34
N TYR A 747 -20.04 -11.84 -28.06
CA TYR A 747 -18.71 -11.71 -27.44
C TYR A 747 -17.66 -11.06 -28.35
N ASN A 748 -17.93 -10.94 -29.66
CA ASN A 748 -17.03 -10.32 -30.66
C ASN A 748 -17.31 -8.82 -30.93
N ILE A 749 -17.72 -8.05 -29.92
CA ILE A 749 -18.01 -6.62 -30.06
C ILE A 749 -16.80 -5.82 -30.58
N THR A 750 -16.98 -5.23 -31.76
CA THR A 750 -16.01 -4.32 -32.41
C THR A 750 -16.30 -2.86 -32.05
N ARG A 751 -15.31 -1.97 -32.28
CA ARG A 751 -15.49 -0.52 -32.12
C ARG A 751 -16.58 0.04 -33.04
N GLU A 752 -16.71 -0.50 -34.24
CA GLU A 752 -17.71 -0.07 -35.23
C GLU A 752 -19.11 -0.53 -34.81
N THR A 753 -19.25 -1.76 -34.30
CA THR A 753 -20.51 -2.27 -33.70
C THR A 753 -21.00 -1.32 -32.60
N VAL A 754 -20.12 -0.95 -31.67
CA VAL A 754 -20.44 -0.01 -30.57
C VAL A 754 -20.91 1.33 -31.10
N VAL A 755 -20.12 1.99 -31.96
CA VAL A 755 -20.44 3.33 -32.46
C VAL A 755 -21.74 3.32 -33.26
N ASN A 756 -21.98 2.28 -34.06
CA ASN A 756 -23.24 2.12 -34.79
C ASN A 756 -24.43 1.92 -33.83
N GLU A 757 -24.33 1.06 -32.82
CA GLU A 757 -25.41 0.83 -31.83
C GLU A 757 -25.64 2.00 -30.86
N THR A 758 -24.68 2.89 -30.64
CA THR A 758 -24.89 4.11 -29.82
C THR A 758 -25.27 5.35 -30.64
N SER A 759 -24.89 5.45 -31.93
CA SER A 759 -25.08 6.63 -32.80
C SER A 759 -26.48 7.24 -32.86
N SER A 760 -27.51 6.44 -32.57
CA SER A 760 -28.93 6.83 -32.60
C SER A 760 -29.56 7.03 -31.22
N CYS A 761 -28.74 7.04 -30.16
CA CYS A 761 -29.15 7.33 -28.79
C CYS A 761 -28.50 8.65 -28.32
N MET A 762 -29.14 9.36 -27.38
CA MET A 762 -28.45 10.41 -26.65
C MET A 762 -27.55 9.77 -25.59
N CYS A 763 -26.24 9.93 -25.73
CA CYS A 763 -25.26 9.54 -24.74
C CYS A 763 -24.79 10.77 -23.95
N SER A 764 -24.43 10.56 -22.68
CA SER A 764 -23.69 11.55 -21.90
C SER A 764 -22.20 11.49 -22.21
N GLN A 765 -21.49 12.58 -21.89
CA GLN A 765 -20.02 12.64 -21.94
C GLN A 765 -19.35 11.51 -21.13
N GLN A 766 -20.04 10.95 -20.13
CA GLN A 766 -19.58 9.82 -19.32
C GLN A 766 -19.39 8.55 -20.17
N ILE A 767 -20.22 8.36 -21.21
CA ILE A 767 -20.15 7.23 -22.14
C ILE A 767 -19.20 7.55 -23.30
N GLU A 768 -19.22 8.78 -23.81
CA GLU A 768 -18.35 9.23 -24.92
C GLU A 768 -16.85 9.19 -24.60
N ASN A 769 -16.47 9.42 -23.33
CA ASN A 769 -15.08 9.48 -22.88
C ASN A 769 -14.50 8.14 -22.37
N LEU A 770 -15.25 7.03 -22.44
CA LEU A 770 -14.76 5.70 -22.04
C LEU A 770 -13.68 5.20 -22.99
N ASN A 771 -12.60 4.62 -22.46
CA ASN A 771 -11.65 3.91 -23.30
C ASN A 771 -12.22 2.55 -23.75
N MET A 772 -11.65 1.95 -24.82
CA MET A 772 -12.17 0.71 -25.40
C MET A 772 -12.20 -0.49 -24.44
N GLU A 773 -11.35 -0.53 -23.41
CA GLU A 773 -11.36 -1.60 -22.42
C GLU A 773 -12.41 -1.36 -21.34
N GLU A 774 -12.58 -0.12 -20.88
CA GLU A 774 -13.69 0.27 -20.00
C GLU A 774 -15.05 0.01 -20.66
N PHE A 775 -15.18 0.38 -21.94
CA PHE A 775 -16.39 0.11 -22.71
C PHE A 775 -16.65 -1.39 -22.87
N ARG A 776 -15.63 -2.19 -23.22
CA ARG A 776 -15.76 -3.66 -23.30
C ARG A 776 -16.15 -4.29 -21.96
N ARG A 777 -15.59 -3.80 -20.85
CA ARG A 777 -15.97 -4.25 -19.51
C ARG A 777 -17.45 -3.94 -19.25
N LEU A 778 -17.91 -2.71 -19.51
CA LEU A 778 -19.32 -2.32 -19.37
C LEU A 778 -20.28 -3.15 -20.25
N MET A 779 -19.81 -3.62 -21.41
CA MET A 779 -20.54 -4.51 -22.32
C MET A 779 -20.56 -6.00 -21.91
N THR A 780 -19.81 -6.40 -20.88
CA THR A 780 -19.76 -7.80 -20.42
C THR A 780 -20.77 -8.00 -19.29
N TYR A 781 -21.99 -8.40 -19.65
CA TYR A 781 -23.10 -8.54 -18.70
C TYR A 781 -22.98 -9.83 -17.89
N GLY A 782 -23.15 -9.72 -16.58
CA GLY A 782 -23.32 -10.84 -15.67
C GLY A 782 -24.77 -10.97 -15.23
N GLU A 783 -25.41 -12.12 -15.48
CA GLU A 783 -26.79 -12.35 -15.03
C GLU A 783 -26.83 -12.90 -13.60
N VAL A 784 -27.76 -12.42 -12.78
CA VAL A 784 -28.07 -13.03 -11.49
C VAL A 784 -29.02 -14.19 -11.70
N SER A 785 -28.75 -15.32 -11.03
CA SER A 785 -29.63 -16.50 -11.11
C SER A 785 -31.05 -16.16 -10.63
N VAL A 786 -32.08 -16.69 -11.32
CA VAL A 786 -33.49 -16.51 -10.93
C VAL A 786 -33.75 -16.97 -9.50
N GLU A 787 -33.08 -18.04 -9.06
CA GLU A 787 -33.16 -18.52 -7.68
C GLU A 787 -32.63 -17.48 -6.67
N SER A 788 -31.48 -16.83 -6.94
CA SER A 788 -30.93 -15.77 -6.07
C SER A 788 -31.74 -14.48 -6.11
N VAL A 789 -32.31 -14.13 -7.26
CA VAL A 789 -33.24 -12.99 -7.35
C VAL A 789 -34.47 -13.26 -6.47
N ALA A 790 -35.08 -14.43 -6.59
CA ALA A 790 -36.28 -14.79 -5.84
C ALA A 790 -36.03 -14.99 -4.33
N THR A 791 -34.91 -15.62 -3.94
CA THR A 791 -34.64 -15.98 -2.54
C THR A 791 -33.91 -14.90 -1.73
N THR A 792 -33.14 -14.03 -2.38
CA THR A 792 -32.34 -12.99 -1.70
C THR A 792 -32.73 -11.57 -2.12
N ILE A 793 -32.76 -11.26 -3.42
CA ILE A 793 -32.92 -9.86 -3.86
C ILE A 793 -34.35 -9.34 -3.65
N LEU A 794 -35.38 -10.03 -4.14
CA LEU A 794 -36.76 -9.57 -3.99
C LEU A 794 -37.19 -9.46 -2.50
N PRO A 795 -36.82 -10.38 -1.58
CA PRO A 795 -37.04 -10.20 -0.15
C PRO A 795 -36.29 -9.02 0.48
N LEU A 796 -35.11 -8.65 -0.02
CA LEU A 796 -34.37 -7.46 0.44
C LEU A 796 -34.96 -6.14 -0.10
N LEU A 797 -35.65 -6.17 -1.25
CA LEU A 797 -36.31 -5.00 -1.83
C LEU A 797 -37.66 -4.68 -1.15
N ASP A 798 -38.38 -5.71 -0.70
CA ASP A 798 -39.72 -5.62 -0.07
C ASP A 798 -40.71 -4.76 -0.91
N LEU A 799 -40.91 -5.11 -2.19
CA LEU A 799 -41.65 -4.28 -3.14
C LEU A 799 -43.18 -4.32 -2.92
N GLY A 800 -43.77 -3.21 -2.49
CA GLY A 800 -45.22 -3.04 -2.33
C GLY A 800 -45.93 -2.55 -3.59
N GLU A 801 -47.27 -2.51 -3.56
CA GLU A 801 -48.07 -2.07 -4.72
C GLU A 801 -47.80 -0.63 -5.18
N ASN A 802 -47.39 0.24 -4.24
CA ASN A 802 -47.09 1.65 -4.49
C ASN A 802 -45.65 1.90 -4.95
N ASP A 803 -44.80 0.87 -4.96
CA ASP A 803 -43.41 1.02 -5.38
C ASP A 803 -43.27 1.11 -6.89
N VAL A 804 -42.34 1.97 -7.30
CA VAL A 804 -41.87 2.13 -8.67
C VAL A 804 -40.45 1.57 -8.70
N PHE A 805 -40.32 0.37 -9.26
CA PHE A 805 -39.05 -0.36 -9.33
C PHE A 805 -38.30 0.02 -10.60
N PHE A 806 -37.04 0.44 -10.47
CA PHE A 806 -36.14 0.70 -11.58
C PHE A 806 -34.95 -0.26 -11.61
N ASP A 807 -34.54 -0.64 -12.80
CA ASP A 807 -33.32 -1.41 -13.05
C ASP A 807 -32.41 -0.62 -14.02
N LEU A 808 -31.19 -0.30 -13.56
CA LEU A 808 -30.24 0.56 -14.27
C LEU A 808 -29.15 -0.28 -14.95
N GLY A 809 -29.21 -0.37 -16.29
CA GLY A 809 -28.46 -1.36 -17.07
C GLY A 809 -29.18 -2.70 -17.12
N CYS A 810 -30.49 -2.69 -17.41
CA CYS A 810 -31.38 -3.84 -17.21
C CYS A 810 -31.18 -5.03 -18.17
N GLY A 811 -30.29 -4.90 -19.16
CA GLY A 811 -30.14 -5.88 -20.23
C GLY A 811 -31.46 -6.15 -20.93
N THR A 812 -31.84 -7.42 -21.04
CA THR A 812 -33.12 -7.85 -21.65
C THR A 812 -34.32 -7.83 -20.68
N GLY A 813 -34.16 -7.27 -19.47
CA GLY A 813 -35.26 -7.00 -18.53
C GLY A 813 -35.68 -8.18 -17.64
N LYS A 814 -34.88 -9.25 -17.57
CA LYS A 814 -35.20 -10.49 -16.83
C LYS A 814 -35.61 -10.28 -15.37
N ILE A 815 -35.05 -9.30 -14.64
CA ILE A 815 -35.47 -9.01 -13.25
C ILE A 815 -36.73 -8.16 -13.14
N LEU A 816 -37.03 -7.29 -14.12
CA LEU A 816 -38.28 -6.52 -14.16
C LEU A 816 -39.49 -7.46 -14.19
N VAL A 817 -39.39 -8.53 -14.99
CA VAL A 817 -40.38 -9.61 -15.08
C VAL A 817 -40.52 -10.36 -13.75
N GLN A 818 -39.42 -10.66 -13.06
CA GLN A 818 -39.43 -11.31 -11.74
C GLN A 818 -40.08 -10.44 -10.67
N ALA A 819 -39.66 -9.18 -10.55
CA ALA A 819 -40.23 -8.21 -9.62
C ALA A 819 -41.76 -8.10 -9.78
N VAL A 820 -42.25 -8.04 -11.01
CA VAL A 820 -43.68 -7.90 -11.32
C VAL A 820 -44.48 -9.20 -11.16
N LEU A 821 -43.87 -10.38 -11.37
CA LEU A 821 -44.53 -11.69 -11.18
C LEU A 821 -44.47 -12.23 -9.74
N GLN A 822 -43.50 -11.80 -8.94
CA GLN A 822 -43.24 -12.37 -7.60
C GLN A 822 -43.49 -11.39 -6.43
N THR A 823 -43.76 -10.11 -6.71
CA THR A 823 -44.10 -9.12 -5.68
C THR A 823 -45.43 -8.39 -5.96
N PRO A 824 -46.02 -7.70 -4.97
CA PRO A 824 -47.13 -6.76 -5.20
C PRO A 824 -46.84 -5.59 -6.15
N CYS A 825 -45.59 -5.28 -6.49
CA CYS A 825 -45.21 -4.14 -7.34
C CYS A 825 -46.05 -4.03 -8.62
N LYS A 826 -46.53 -2.82 -8.93
CA LYS A 826 -47.39 -2.53 -10.09
C LYS A 826 -46.65 -1.92 -11.29
N ARG A 827 -45.47 -1.31 -11.10
CA ARG A 827 -44.70 -0.69 -12.19
C ARG A 827 -43.20 -0.97 -12.04
N ALA A 828 -42.64 -1.67 -13.03
CA ALA A 828 -41.21 -1.91 -13.16
C ALA A 828 -40.68 -1.34 -14.49
N THR A 829 -39.59 -0.58 -14.44
CA THR A 829 -39.06 0.16 -15.58
C THR A 829 -37.54 -0.04 -15.70
N GLY A 830 -37.09 -0.53 -16.86
CA GLY A 830 -35.67 -0.70 -17.17
C GLY A 830 -35.11 0.42 -18.05
N ILE A 831 -33.85 0.78 -17.83
CA ILE A 831 -33.06 1.61 -18.74
C ILE A 831 -31.85 0.79 -19.21
N GLU A 832 -31.67 0.68 -20.51
CA GLU A 832 -30.57 -0.06 -21.15
C GLU A 832 -30.01 0.75 -22.33
N LEU A 833 -28.70 0.74 -22.52
CA LEU A 833 -28.02 1.53 -23.56
C LEU A 833 -28.06 0.81 -24.92
N MET A 834 -27.97 -0.52 -24.92
CA MET A 834 -27.81 -1.34 -26.12
C MET A 834 -29.13 -1.64 -26.84
N GLN A 835 -29.18 -1.34 -28.14
CA GLN A 835 -30.41 -1.45 -28.93
C GLN A 835 -30.84 -2.92 -29.09
N ASN A 836 -29.89 -3.82 -29.30
CA ASN A 836 -30.16 -5.26 -29.41
C ASN A 836 -30.85 -5.83 -28.15
N ARG A 837 -30.35 -5.52 -26.94
CA ARG A 837 -30.92 -6.00 -25.66
C ARG A 837 -32.31 -5.43 -25.38
N VAL A 838 -32.55 -4.16 -25.75
CA VAL A 838 -33.88 -3.54 -25.67
C VAL A 838 -34.88 -4.24 -26.60
N LEU A 839 -34.46 -4.63 -27.82
CA LEU A 839 -35.32 -5.37 -28.75
C LEU A 839 -35.64 -6.79 -28.25
N GLU A 840 -34.68 -7.52 -27.68
CA GLU A 840 -34.96 -8.82 -27.07
C GLU A 840 -35.85 -8.70 -25.83
N GLY A 841 -35.66 -7.66 -25.01
CA GLY A 841 -36.58 -7.33 -23.93
C GLY A 841 -38.00 -7.05 -24.42
N HIS A 842 -38.17 -6.27 -25.49
CA HIS A 842 -39.49 -6.01 -26.10
C HIS A 842 -40.12 -7.27 -26.69
N LYS A 843 -39.35 -8.14 -27.36
CA LYS A 843 -39.82 -9.46 -27.82
C LYS A 843 -40.30 -10.31 -26.64
N ALA A 844 -39.51 -10.42 -25.57
CA ALA A 844 -39.87 -11.19 -24.38
C ALA A 844 -41.11 -10.63 -23.66
N LEU A 845 -41.24 -9.30 -23.53
CA LEU A 845 -42.44 -8.66 -22.98
C LEU A 845 -43.67 -8.89 -23.86
N LYS A 846 -43.53 -8.93 -25.19
CA LYS A 846 -44.62 -9.31 -26.12
C LYS A 846 -45.02 -10.78 -25.93
N ARG A 847 -44.05 -11.71 -25.91
CA ARG A 847 -44.28 -13.15 -25.61
C ARG A 847 -44.95 -13.35 -24.23
N LEU A 848 -44.70 -12.47 -23.26
CA LEU A 848 -45.30 -12.47 -21.93
C LEU A 848 -46.75 -11.94 -21.93
N GLN A 849 -47.02 -10.85 -22.65
CA GLN A 849 -48.37 -10.29 -22.81
C GLN A 849 -49.31 -11.25 -23.54
N GLU A 850 -48.83 -11.93 -24.58
CA GLU A 850 -49.59 -12.92 -25.37
C GLU A 850 -50.06 -14.14 -24.55
N ARG A 851 -49.55 -14.35 -23.32
CA ARG A 851 -49.92 -15.45 -22.42
C ARG A 851 -51.11 -15.17 -21.47
N ASP A 852 -51.67 -13.94 -21.45
CA ASP A 852 -52.76 -13.49 -20.54
C ASP A 852 -52.61 -14.00 -19.08
N ILE A 853 -51.43 -13.79 -18.50
CA ILE A 853 -51.17 -14.21 -17.12
C ILE A 853 -51.92 -13.26 -16.18
N ALA A 854 -52.93 -13.76 -15.48
CA ALA A 854 -53.87 -12.93 -14.70
C ALA A 854 -53.21 -12.00 -13.66
N ILE A 855 -52.03 -12.33 -13.12
CA ILE A 855 -51.27 -11.49 -12.17
C ILE A 855 -50.68 -10.21 -12.80
N LEU A 856 -50.56 -10.16 -14.13
CA LEU A 856 -50.09 -8.98 -14.87
C LEU A 856 -51.20 -7.96 -15.12
N ARG A 857 -52.46 -8.30 -14.84
CA ARG A 857 -53.60 -7.40 -15.06
C ARG A 857 -53.49 -6.21 -14.09
N ASN A 858 -53.48 -5.00 -14.64
CA ASN A 858 -53.17 -3.74 -13.94
C ASN A 858 -51.70 -3.59 -13.48
N LYS A 859 -50.76 -4.31 -14.11
CA LYS A 859 -49.31 -4.11 -13.91
C LYS A 859 -48.64 -3.63 -15.20
N GLN A 860 -47.53 -2.90 -15.05
CA GLN A 860 -46.76 -2.31 -16.14
C GLN A 860 -45.30 -2.77 -16.06
N ILE A 861 -44.75 -3.19 -17.20
CA ILE A 861 -43.32 -3.49 -17.39
C ILE A 861 -42.87 -2.75 -18.64
N GLU A 862 -41.87 -1.90 -18.51
CA GLU A 862 -41.37 -1.05 -19.60
C GLU A 862 -39.83 -1.14 -19.67
N ILE A 863 -39.28 -1.12 -20.88
CA ILE A 863 -37.83 -1.10 -21.13
C ILE A 863 -37.55 0.04 -22.10
N PHE A 864 -36.73 1.00 -21.70
CA PHE A 864 -36.36 2.16 -22.49
C PHE A 864 -34.91 2.08 -22.95
N ARG A 865 -34.64 2.41 -24.22
CA ARG A 865 -33.28 2.62 -24.70
C ARG A 865 -32.79 3.99 -24.25
N GLY A 866 -31.65 4.04 -23.55
CA GLY A 866 -31.10 5.30 -23.04
C GLY A 866 -29.83 5.13 -22.22
N ASP A 867 -29.09 6.23 -22.09
CA ASP A 867 -28.07 6.39 -21.04
C ASP A 867 -28.76 6.60 -19.69
N ILE A 868 -28.30 5.96 -18.62
CA ILE A 868 -28.84 6.16 -17.26
C ILE A 868 -28.62 7.59 -16.73
N PHE A 869 -27.64 8.33 -17.26
CA PHE A 869 -27.39 9.73 -16.91
C PHE A 869 -28.19 10.74 -17.75
N VAL A 870 -28.70 10.32 -18.91
CA VAL A 870 -29.59 11.12 -19.79
C VAL A 870 -30.73 10.22 -20.26
N PRO A 871 -31.60 9.75 -19.34
CA PRO A 871 -32.66 8.81 -19.68
C PRO A 871 -33.77 9.51 -20.48
N PRO A 872 -34.52 8.78 -21.33
CA PRO A 872 -35.68 9.33 -22.02
C PRO A 872 -36.70 9.89 -21.02
N GLU A 873 -37.26 11.06 -21.31
CA GLU A 873 -38.22 11.74 -20.43
C GLU A 873 -39.42 10.84 -20.09
N GLN A 874 -39.84 10.00 -21.05
CA GLN A 874 -40.90 9.01 -20.91
C GLN A 874 -40.61 7.96 -19.83
N ALA A 875 -39.33 7.63 -19.57
CA ALA A 875 -38.92 6.69 -18.55
C ALA A 875 -39.12 7.22 -17.12
N ARG A 876 -39.27 8.54 -16.94
CA ARG A 876 -39.64 9.20 -15.66
C ARG A 876 -38.80 8.75 -14.44
N LEU A 877 -37.48 8.63 -14.59
CA LEU A 877 -36.58 8.06 -13.56
C LEU A 877 -36.74 8.66 -12.15
N MET A 878 -37.03 9.96 -12.03
CA MET A 878 -37.29 10.62 -10.73
C MET A 878 -38.57 10.17 -10.01
N ASP A 879 -39.38 9.28 -10.59
CA ASP A 879 -40.46 8.57 -9.89
C ASP A 879 -40.00 7.36 -9.08
N ALA A 880 -38.74 6.90 -9.21
CA ALA A 880 -38.22 5.71 -8.56
C ALA A 880 -38.42 5.75 -7.03
N THR A 881 -39.03 4.70 -6.48
CA THR A 881 -39.01 4.44 -5.02
C THR A 881 -37.97 3.38 -4.67
N VAL A 882 -37.65 2.48 -5.60
CA VAL A 882 -36.64 1.44 -5.41
C VAL A 882 -35.79 1.30 -6.68
N VAL A 883 -34.47 1.28 -6.52
CA VAL A 883 -33.52 1.11 -7.63
C VAL A 883 -32.68 -0.15 -7.42
N PHE A 884 -32.54 -0.93 -8.49
CA PHE A 884 -31.60 -2.05 -8.60
C PHE A 884 -30.51 -1.72 -9.63
N ILE A 885 -29.29 -2.18 -9.36
CA ILE A 885 -28.10 -1.93 -10.19
C ILE A 885 -27.30 -3.22 -10.32
N ASN A 886 -27.60 -4.01 -11.36
CA ASN A 886 -26.83 -5.19 -11.73
C ASN A 886 -25.70 -4.86 -12.72
N ASN A 887 -24.83 -3.92 -12.35
CA ASN A 887 -23.64 -3.63 -13.15
C ASN A 887 -22.38 -3.60 -12.30
N VAL A 888 -21.79 -4.79 -12.11
CA VAL A 888 -20.47 -4.98 -11.48
C VAL A 888 -19.32 -4.33 -12.26
N MET A 889 -19.55 -3.95 -13.51
CA MET A 889 -18.58 -3.31 -14.40
C MET A 889 -18.65 -1.76 -14.37
N PHE A 890 -19.60 -1.17 -13.63
CA PHE A 890 -19.54 0.25 -13.29
C PHE A 890 -18.27 0.51 -12.45
N GLY A 891 -17.28 1.16 -13.07
CA GLY A 891 -16.02 1.55 -12.42
C GLY A 891 -16.24 2.57 -11.29
N PRO A 892 -15.26 2.77 -10.39
CA PRO A 892 -15.41 3.67 -9.24
C PRO A 892 -15.87 5.09 -9.60
N ALA A 893 -15.34 5.65 -10.69
CA ALA A 893 -15.72 6.98 -11.18
C ALA A 893 -17.17 7.04 -11.70
N LEU A 894 -17.67 5.95 -12.28
CA LEU A 894 -19.06 5.84 -12.76
C LEU A 894 -20.01 5.67 -11.57
N MET A 895 -19.66 4.80 -10.60
CA MET A 895 -20.42 4.64 -9.36
C MET A 895 -20.56 5.95 -8.57
N LEU A 896 -19.52 6.78 -8.51
CA LEU A 896 -19.59 8.12 -7.89
C LEU A 896 -20.62 9.03 -8.59
N LYS A 897 -20.74 8.97 -9.92
CA LYS A 897 -21.77 9.72 -10.66
C LYS A 897 -23.17 9.11 -10.50
N VAL A 898 -23.26 7.79 -10.35
CA VAL A 898 -24.52 7.14 -9.96
C VAL A 898 -24.94 7.57 -8.53
N MET A 899 -24.01 7.83 -7.61
CA MET A 899 -24.36 8.41 -6.29
C MET A 899 -25.01 9.79 -6.39
N GLU A 900 -24.52 10.65 -7.28
CA GLU A 900 -25.10 11.97 -7.52
C GLU A 900 -26.54 11.84 -8.06
N LEU A 901 -26.73 11.00 -9.07
CA LEU A 901 -28.06 10.68 -9.63
C LEU A 901 -29.03 10.10 -8.58
N LEU A 902 -28.59 9.15 -7.74
CA LEU A 902 -29.40 8.53 -6.69
C LEU A 902 -29.71 9.49 -5.53
N LYS A 903 -28.89 10.51 -5.30
CA LYS A 903 -29.11 11.53 -4.26
C LYS A 903 -30.28 12.44 -4.61
N ASP A 904 -30.45 12.78 -5.88
CA ASP A 904 -31.50 13.70 -6.34
C ASP A 904 -32.89 13.03 -6.44
N MET A 905 -32.96 11.70 -6.36
CA MET A 905 -34.21 10.93 -6.36
C MET A 905 -34.97 11.05 -5.01
N SER A 906 -35.64 12.18 -4.77
CA SER A 906 -36.35 12.52 -3.52
C SER A 906 -37.38 11.49 -2.98
N LYS A 907 -37.84 10.55 -3.82
CA LYS A 907 -38.80 9.48 -3.51
C LYS A 907 -38.15 8.13 -3.14
N LEU A 908 -36.84 8.00 -3.37
CA LEU A 908 -36.11 6.74 -3.29
C LEU A 908 -35.97 6.26 -1.84
N ARG A 909 -36.52 5.08 -1.53
CA ARG A 909 -36.45 4.44 -0.21
C ARG A 909 -35.34 3.40 -0.10
N CYS A 910 -34.95 2.78 -1.21
CA CYS A 910 -34.10 1.59 -1.23
C CYS A 910 -33.24 1.54 -2.51
N VAL A 911 -31.96 1.22 -2.36
CA VAL A 911 -31.06 0.88 -3.46
C VAL A 911 -30.41 -0.46 -3.19
N ILE A 912 -30.47 -1.37 -4.16
CA ILE A 912 -29.70 -2.61 -4.15
C ILE A 912 -28.70 -2.63 -5.31
N THR A 913 -27.47 -3.00 -5.02
CA THR A 913 -26.37 -3.06 -5.99
C THR A 913 -25.43 -4.21 -5.68
N LEU A 914 -24.82 -4.82 -6.71
CA LEU A 914 -23.79 -5.85 -6.56
C LEU A 914 -22.39 -5.27 -6.24
N ARG A 915 -22.23 -3.94 -6.27
CA ARG A 915 -21.00 -3.23 -5.88
C ARG A 915 -21.28 -2.23 -4.77
N LYS A 916 -20.44 -2.20 -3.72
CA LYS A 916 -20.53 -1.19 -2.65
C LYS A 916 -20.50 0.21 -3.26
N ILE A 917 -21.54 1.01 -2.99
CA ILE A 917 -21.73 2.37 -3.54
C ILE A 917 -20.51 3.26 -3.24
N CYS A 918 -19.89 3.05 -2.08
CA CYS A 918 -18.58 3.60 -1.75
C CYS A 918 -17.73 2.51 -1.07
N GLU A 919 -16.47 2.39 -1.45
CA GLU A 919 -15.55 1.40 -0.85
C GLU A 919 -14.96 1.89 0.49
N ARG A 920 -15.27 3.13 0.90
CA ARG A 920 -14.80 3.75 2.15
C ARG A 920 -15.70 3.49 3.37
N HIS A 921 -16.79 2.72 3.23
CA HIS A 921 -17.77 2.47 4.28
C HIS A 921 -17.19 1.70 5.49
N GLY A 922 -16.79 2.46 6.51
CA GLY A 922 -16.84 2.06 7.91
C GLY A 922 -17.44 3.21 8.71
N ASP A 923 -18.18 2.90 9.76
CA ASP A 923 -19.26 3.69 10.39
C ASP A 923 -18.95 5.16 10.76
N VAL A 924 -17.67 5.56 10.78
CA VAL A 924 -17.17 6.86 11.24
C VAL A 924 -16.44 7.65 10.13
N LYS A 925 -16.29 7.09 8.92
CA LYS A 925 -15.42 7.68 7.87
C LYS A 925 -16.09 8.68 6.93
N CYS A 926 -17.32 8.43 6.46
CA CYS A 926 -17.95 9.28 5.44
C CYS A 926 -18.25 10.71 5.94
N THR A 927 -18.90 10.84 7.10
CA THR A 927 -19.29 12.13 7.70
C THR A 927 -18.12 13.08 7.98
N ARG A 928 -16.88 12.57 8.13
CA ARG A 928 -15.68 13.39 8.34
C ARG A 928 -15.05 13.94 7.06
N ALA A 929 -15.41 13.43 5.89
CA ALA A 929 -14.75 13.77 4.62
C ALA A 929 -15.49 14.85 3.80
N GLY A 930 -16.67 15.29 4.22
CA GLY A 930 -17.61 16.05 3.37
C GLY A 930 -18.29 15.19 2.28
N ASN A 931 -17.85 13.94 2.12
CA ASN A 931 -18.48 12.98 1.21
C ASN A 931 -19.82 12.52 1.78
N PHE A 932 -20.90 13.00 1.18
CA PHE A 932 -22.24 12.44 1.28
C PHE A 932 -22.27 11.06 0.60
N CYS A 933 -21.60 10.08 1.20
CA CYS A 933 -22.06 8.68 1.12
C CYS A 933 -23.55 8.74 1.43
N ILE A 934 -24.38 8.42 0.42
CA ILE A 934 -25.72 8.99 0.29
C ILE A 934 -26.53 8.70 1.56
N GLU A 935 -27.54 9.53 1.86
CA GLU A 935 -28.37 9.55 3.09
C GLU A 935 -29.19 8.26 3.35
N TYR A 936 -28.48 7.17 3.61
CA TYR A 936 -28.95 5.80 3.78
C TYR A 936 -28.30 5.19 5.03
N VAL A 937 -28.85 4.08 5.53
CA VAL A 937 -28.29 3.36 6.67
C VAL A 937 -26.87 2.86 6.37
N HIS A 938 -25.95 3.06 7.31
CA HIS A 938 -24.58 2.55 7.27
C HIS A 938 -24.27 1.75 8.55
N PRO A 939 -23.59 0.60 8.46
CA PRO A 939 -23.20 -0.08 7.21
C PRO A 939 -24.42 -0.61 6.43
N PRO A 940 -24.30 -0.84 5.10
CA PRO A 940 -25.35 -1.49 4.32
C PRO A 940 -25.54 -2.95 4.75
N ILE A 941 -26.71 -3.51 4.45
CA ILE A 941 -26.97 -4.94 4.63
C ILE A 941 -26.30 -5.70 3.47
N GLU A 942 -25.53 -6.73 3.79
CA GLU A 942 -24.72 -7.52 2.84
C GLU A 942 -25.23 -8.98 2.85
N ALA A 943 -25.44 -9.56 1.67
CA ALA A 943 -25.86 -10.95 1.48
C ALA A 943 -25.11 -11.60 0.29
N GLU A 944 -25.04 -12.93 0.24
CA GLU A 944 -24.46 -13.67 -0.89
C GLU A 944 -25.54 -14.05 -1.92
N ILE A 945 -25.19 -14.03 -3.20
CA ILE A 945 -26.00 -14.47 -4.34
C ILE A 945 -25.16 -15.24 -5.37
N ASP A 946 -25.81 -16.15 -6.10
CA ASP A 946 -25.21 -16.96 -7.16
C ASP A 946 -25.50 -16.32 -8.53
N VAL A 947 -24.48 -16.23 -9.40
CA VAL A 947 -24.50 -15.48 -10.68
C VAL A 947 -23.88 -16.28 -11.83
N SER A 948 -24.16 -15.92 -13.09
CA SER A 948 -23.77 -16.70 -14.27
C SER A 948 -22.25 -16.77 -14.57
N TRP A 949 -21.44 -15.97 -13.87
CA TRP A 949 -20.05 -15.67 -14.20
C TRP A 949 -19.06 -15.87 -13.03
N ALA A 950 -19.55 -16.21 -11.83
CA ALA A 950 -18.75 -16.46 -10.64
C ALA A 950 -19.53 -17.35 -9.66
N ASP A 951 -18.83 -18.24 -8.93
CA ASP A 951 -19.46 -19.20 -8.00
C ASP A 951 -20.37 -18.50 -6.97
N LYS A 952 -20.00 -17.30 -6.51
CA LYS A 952 -20.76 -16.40 -5.65
C LYS A 952 -20.34 -14.94 -5.83
N THR A 953 -21.23 -14.01 -5.52
CA THR A 953 -20.89 -12.60 -5.28
C THR A 953 -21.75 -12.01 -4.14
N SER A 954 -21.36 -10.84 -3.64
CA SER A 954 -22.11 -10.11 -2.62
C SER A 954 -23.11 -9.13 -3.25
N VAL A 955 -24.23 -8.91 -2.56
CA VAL A 955 -25.23 -7.88 -2.88
C VAL A 955 -25.44 -6.97 -1.67
N TYR A 956 -25.59 -5.68 -1.93
CA TYR A 956 -25.62 -4.61 -0.92
C TYR A 956 -26.92 -3.84 -0.96
N LEU A 957 -27.63 -3.84 0.16
CA LEU A 957 -28.85 -3.08 0.39
C LEU A 957 -28.55 -1.81 1.19
N TYR A 958 -28.98 -0.67 0.62
CA TYR A 958 -28.97 0.64 1.24
C TYR A 958 -30.42 1.11 1.42
N GLU A 959 -30.83 1.48 2.63
CA GLU A 959 -32.17 2.02 2.92
C GLU A 959 -32.12 3.51 3.30
N SER A 960 -32.92 4.38 2.68
CA SER A 960 -32.85 5.83 2.88
C SER A 960 -33.23 6.24 4.30
N LEU A 961 -32.32 6.97 4.96
CA LEU A 961 -32.52 7.50 6.30
C LEU A 961 -33.63 8.55 6.30
N ASP A 962 -33.67 9.43 5.29
CA ASP A 962 -34.67 10.48 5.22
C ASP A 962 -36.05 9.96 4.79
N TYR A 963 -36.12 8.85 4.05
CA TYR A 963 -37.36 8.08 3.91
C TYR A 963 -37.81 7.50 5.25
N LYS A 964 -36.92 6.81 5.99
CA LYS A 964 -37.24 6.25 7.32
C LYS A 964 -37.70 7.31 8.32
N LEU A 965 -37.09 8.50 8.31
CA LEU A 965 -37.51 9.63 9.16
C LEU A 965 -38.87 10.20 8.73
N ARG A 966 -39.16 10.30 7.43
CA ARG A 966 -40.48 10.70 6.91
C ARG A 966 -41.56 9.67 7.29
N GLU A 967 -41.27 8.38 7.19
CA GLU A 967 -42.21 7.31 7.56
C GLU A 967 -42.44 7.25 9.09
N LEU A 968 -41.40 7.36 9.91
CA LEU A 968 -41.54 7.47 11.37
C LEU A 968 -42.39 8.69 11.77
N ARG A 969 -42.19 9.84 11.11
CA ARG A 969 -43.04 11.04 11.31
C ARG A 969 -44.49 10.78 10.90
N ARG A 970 -44.74 10.07 9.79
CA ARG A 970 -46.09 9.69 9.34
C ARG A 970 -46.78 8.74 10.31
N GLN A 971 -46.06 7.74 10.84
CA GLN A 971 -46.56 6.80 11.84
C GLN A 971 -46.87 7.50 13.17
N LEU A 972 -46.01 8.41 13.63
CA LEU A 972 -46.25 9.25 14.80
C LEU A 972 -47.44 10.21 14.62
N ALA A 973 -47.63 10.78 13.42
CA ALA A 973 -48.75 11.66 13.11
C ALA A 973 -50.09 10.92 12.98
N ASN A 974 -50.09 9.68 12.49
CA ASN A 974 -51.30 8.89 12.24
C ASN A 974 -51.92 8.22 13.48
N GLY A 975 -51.28 8.34 14.66
CA GLY A 975 -51.96 8.21 15.96
C GLY A 975 -52.51 6.83 16.37
N THR A 976 -52.19 5.74 15.66
CA THR A 976 -52.72 4.40 15.96
C THR A 976 -52.00 3.70 17.12
N THR A 977 -52.20 4.18 18.36
CA THR A 977 -51.86 3.42 19.57
C THR A 977 -52.95 2.38 19.87
N GLY A 978 -52.87 1.22 19.22
CA GLY A 978 -53.57 0.02 19.66
C GLY A 978 -52.89 -0.59 20.89
N SER A 979 -53.65 -0.90 21.95
CA SER A 979 -53.14 -1.52 23.18
C SER A 979 -52.38 -2.82 22.90
N THR A 980 -51.24 -3.14 23.54
CA THR A 980 -50.90 -2.90 24.95
C THR A 980 -49.41 -2.58 25.19
N GLY A 981 -49.11 -1.92 26.32
CA GLY A 981 -47.82 -2.01 27.03
C GLY A 981 -46.61 -1.27 26.43
N TRP A 982 -46.14 -0.23 27.12
CA TRP A 982 -44.81 0.36 26.85
C TRP A 982 -43.68 -0.65 27.11
N PRO A 983 -42.76 -0.89 26.16
CA PRO A 983 -41.46 -1.43 26.49
C PRO A 983 -40.69 -0.39 27.32
N LYS A 984 -40.11 -0.81 28.45
CA LYS A 984 -39.08 0.01 29.10
C LYS A 984 -37.84 0.08 28.20
N VAL A 985 -37.36 1.29 27.92
CA VAL A 985 -36.18 1.50 27.07
C VAL A 985 -34.89 1.31 27.89
N ASP A 986 -34.60 0.07 28.26
CA ASP A 986 -33.27 -0.33 28.69
C ASP A 986 -32.34 -0.32 27.46
N GLY A 987 -31.54 0.75 27.34
CA GLY A 987 -30.69 1.00 26.16
C GLY A 987 -30.49 2.47 25.77
N ALA A 988 -31.10 3.42 26.50
CA ALA A 988 -31.03 4.86 26.24
C ALA A 988 -29.65 5.49 26.58
N SER A 989 -28.57 5.01 25.95
CA SER A 989 -27.20 5.55 26.09
C SER A 989 -26.35 5.55 24.81
N LYS A 990 -26.75 4.86 23.73
CA LYS A 990 -25.94 4.73 22.50
C LYS A 990 -26.27 5.69 21.34
N TRP A 991 -27.40 6.38 21.35
CA TRP A 991 -27.83 7.27 20.25
C TRP A 991 -28.06 8.73 20.71
N ARG A 992 -27.07 9.29 21.42
CA ARG A 992 -26.95 10.75 21.68
C ARG A 992 -25.51 11.25 21.42
N ARG A 993 -24.93 10.84 20.30
CA ARG A 993 -23.77 11.42 19.61
C ARG A 993 -23.56 10.67 18.28
N ALA A 994 -24.39 11.03 17.31
CA ALA A 994 -24.20 10.82 15.88
C ALA A 994 -24.50 12.18 15.23
#